data_AF-A0A9P0TME6-F1
#
_entry.id   AF-A0A9P0TME6-F1
#
_cell.length_a   1.000
_cell.length_b   1.000
_cell.length_c   1.000
_cell.angle_alpha   90.00
_cell.angle_beta   90.00
_cell.angle_gamma   90.00
#
_symmetry.space_group_name_H-M   'P 1'
#
loop_
_entity.id
_entity.type
_entity.pdbx_description
1 polymer ?
#
loop_
_entity_poly.entity_id
_entity_poly.type
_entity_poly.pdbx_seq_one_letter_code
_entity_poly.pdbx_strand_id
1 'polypeptide(L)'
;MEPTKDKNTIYGKEFMSAPEKLDSMIESFQNSMNHEPEKDIITMPHCLLSKALRAIATKKREFMKLRKSLLHQQDSFLEHLAALRELESRAGVCDESLTDIRIVSLPGWPAHDILLLLRCDGESPLKSNGCLGTQVLQQLQAQLGPIPEQVLSMGAEIMARRIELLNILRCKHRCDRATYHTNLEWKSKNSDYDNETEQLHRLVAGTAENLKEKITYSMELVKVPWLDRENFVKKIERLQKDNSLLHMKIEEFTKKENQADGEKPDENVDSAEKYQAVCDELAKEQAAREALKDVVTAAESMLRVARARVATLEKQLKDTRAELELARKKHKDLEQLYRHRETSYDARSRKLIEVSKTGEMTIDALSRQRDALELRVKELREEAETAEKEAALREQDQKARNEMLQAKVAEQEKGRKVAQSNVTELEARIKELEEQLRSIRERSMRLVDLERKRVLEYIPSKETEPSDNETEIWKELQVTRVALSRAEDDLRQARADKESFLNSLSKIAQEEGANKDDKLATELLSREQKILALQRVIETHLENEKIMEQSMTEYENQLAAMRLEIKKLRNYDCYSKDITYQDLQTELLDMQIQVETLKRERSALVSAAASRALMLERHERAADLFAKMTRARRDLQAILEGRPDPPESDASIFPEVSRSLTSMSSYAADTWSALRAERARVIHLESAVLAQSLQLEREGRVRTQLERRRAVLEREILRARHSTGSSQPHSVFNSKS
;
A
#
# COMPACT_ATOMS: atom_id res chain seq x y z
N MET A 1 -46.69 23.34 46.52
CA MET A 1 -46.78 24.62 45.79
C MET A 1 -46.87 24.32 44.31
N GLU A 2 -47.73 25.07 43.64
CA GLU A 2 -47.91 25.13 42.18
C GLU A 2 -46.80 26.03 41.53
N PRO A 3 -46.71 26.20 40.19
CA PRO A 3 -47.75 25.96 39.18
C PRO A 3 -47.39 25.22 37.86
N THR A 4 -48.46 24.60 37.34
CA THR A 4 -48.86 24.44 35.91
C THR A 4 -47.91 23.85 34.86
N LYS A 5 -48.46 22.86 34.15
CA LYS A 5 -48.07 22.49 32.78
C LYS A 5 -48.47 23.62 31.82
N ASP A 6 -47.73 23.79 30.74
CA ASP A 6 -48.38 24.01 29.45
C ASP A 6 -47.56 23.42 28.27
N LYS A 7 -48.22 23.17 27.13
CA LYS A 7 -47.59 22.65 25.91
C LYS A 7 -47.62 23.73 24.83
N ASN A 8 -46.48 24.13 24.25
CA ASN A 8 -46.52 24.75 22.93
C ASN A 8 -45.22 24.66 22.10
N THR A 9 -45.44 24.50 20.79
CA THR A 9 -44.60 24.81 19.62
C THR A 9 -43.06 24.79 19.71
N ILE A 10 -42.47 23.85 18.95
CA ILE A 10 -41.14 23.97 18.34
C ILE A 10 -41.26 24.72 16.99
N TYR A 11 -40.13 25.22 16.47
CA TYR A 11 -39.94 25.97 15.20
C TYR A 11 -40.11 27.50 15.24
N GLY A 12 -39.10 28.18 15.79
CA GLY A 12 -38.72 29.51 15.32
C GLY A 12 -37.81 29.37 14.07
N LYS A 13 -38.32 29.73 12.89
CA LYS A 13 -37.53 29.85 11.67
C LYS A 13 -37.88 31.18 11.00
N GLU A 14 -36.90 32.07 10.86
CA GLU A 14 -37.13 33.41 10.31
C GLU A 14 -37.54 33.33 8.84
N PHE A 15 -38.80 33.65 8.56
CA PHE A 15 -39.31 33.99 7.24
C PHE A 15 -40.21 35.22 7.41
N MET A 16 -39.71 36.39 7.01
CA MET A 16 -40.48 37.63 7.09
C MET A 16 -41.65 37.62 6.10
N SER A 17 -42.78 38.12 6.61
CA SER A 17 -44.04 38.42 5.94
C SER A 17 -43.92 38.85 4.46
N ALA A 18 -44.75 38.27 3.59
CA ALA A 18 -44.99 38.77 2.23
C ALA A 18 -46.42 38.50 1.68
N PRO A 19 -47.52 38.90 2.36
CA PRO A 19 -48.87 38.80 1.80
C PRO A 19 -49.22 39.98 0.87
N GLU A 20 -48.71 41.19 1.15
CA GLU A 20 -49.15 42.46 0.52
C GLU A 20 -48.86 42.56 -1.00
N LYS A 21 -47.98 41.70 -1.53
CA LYS A 21 -47.63 41.69 -2.96
C LYS A 21 -48.51 40.78 -3.82
N LEU A 22 -49.47 40.05 -3.24
CA LEU A 22 -50.40 39.23 -4.02
C LEU A 22 -51.65 40.02 -4.44
N ASP A 23 -52.26 40.76 -3.50
CA ASP A 23 -53.49 41.52 -3.79
C ASP A 23 -53.22 42.69 -4.76
N SER A 24 -52.10 43.39 -4.59
CA SER A 24 -51.58 44.38 -5.55
C SER A 24 -51.37 43.80 -6.98
N MET A 25 -51.09 42.50 -7.09
CA MET A 25 -50.93 41.81 -8.37
C MET A 25 -52.27 41.32 -8.96
N ILE A 26 -53.33 41.23 -8.14
CA ILE A 26 -54.70 40.92 -8.57
C ILE A 26 -55.41 42.21 -9.03
N GLU A 27 -55.29 43.32 -8.29
CA GLU A 27 -55.84 44.62 -8.69
C GLU A 27 -55.24 45.13 -10.00
N SER A 28 -53.93 44.96 -10.22
CA SER A 28 -53.30 45.35 -11.48
C SER A 28 -53.75 44.47 -12.66
N PHE A 29 -54.09 43.19 -12.43
CA PHE A 29 -54.67 42.33 -13.46
C PHE A 29 -56.14 42.70 -13.77
N GLN A 30 -56.91 43.11 -12.77
CA GLN A 30 -58.30 43.56 -12.94
C GLN A 30 -58.37 44.92 -13.66
N ASN A 31 -57.55 45.88 -13.27
CA ASN A 31 -57.48 47.18 -13.95
C ASN A 31 -56.99 47.07 -15.40
N SER A 32 -56.23 46.02 -15.74
CA SER A 32 -55.82 45.73 -17.13
C SER A 32 -56.96 45.24 -18.04
N MET A 33 -58.18 44.97 -17.52
CA MET A 33 -59.33 44.55 -18.34
C MET A 33 -60.37 45.64 -18.60
N ASN A 34 -60.20 46.86 -18.06
CA ASN A 34 -61.14 47.97 -18.21
C ASN A 34 -60.80 48.97 -19.33
N HIS A 35 -59.90 48.61 -20.26
CA HIS A 35 -59.75 49.32 -21.54
C HIS A 35 -60.32 48.46 -22.67
N GLU A 36 -61.26 49.02 -23.43
CA GLU A 36 -61.96 48.33 -24.51
C GLU A 36 -61.03 47.93 -25.67
N PRO A 37 -61.15 46.68 -26.14
CA PRO A 37 -60.92 46.32 -27.53
C PRO A 37 -62.26 46.00 -28.20
N GLU A 38 -62.62 46.73 -29.26
CA GLU A 38 -63.68 46.23 -30.15
C GLU A 38 -63.27 44.90 -30.80
N LYS A 39 -64.28 44.01 -30.91
CA LYS A 39 -64.33 42.77 -31.72
C LYS A 39 -63.72 41.48 -31.13
N ASP A 40 -64.54 40.43 -31.26
CA ASP A 40 -64.23 39.00 -31.26
C ASP A 40 -63.62 38.36 -30.00
N ILE A 41 -64.36 38.41 -28.89
CA ILE A 41 -64.20 37.45 -27.78
C ILE A 41 -65.20 36.28 -27.94
N ILE A 42 -64.69 35.13 -28.38
CA ILE A 42 -65.44 33.86 -28.36
C ILE A 42 -65.60 33.40 -26.90
N THR A 43 -66.84 33.34 -26.41
CA THR A 43 -67.17 32.88 -25.05
C THR A 43 -66.98 31.36 -24.91
N MET A 44 -65.74 30.95 -24.62
CA MET A 44 -65.38 29.55 -24.40
C MET A 44 -66.22 28.90 -23.29
N PRO A 45 -66.95 27.81 -23.56
CA PRO A 45 -67.84 27.17 -22.59
C PRO A 45 -67.16 26.81 -21.26
N HIS A 46 -67.84 27.11 -20.15
CA HIS A 46 -67.35 26.90 -18.77
C HIS A 46 -66.87 25.46 -18.49
N CYS A 47 -67.43 24.47 -19.19
CA CYS A 47 -67.03 23.07 -19.11
C CYS A 47 -65.65 22.79 -19.75
N LEU A 48 -65.28 23.51 -20.82
CA LEU A 48 -63.94 23.47 -21.40
C LEU A 48 -62.93 24.16 -20.50
N LEU A 49 -63.29 25.32 -19.91
CA LEU A 49 -62.45 26.01 -18.92
C LEU A 49 -62.17 25.11 -17.70
N SER A 50 -63.19 24.42 -17.19
CA SER A 50 -63.06 23.44 -16.09
C SER A 50 -62.24 22.20 -16.45
N LYS A 51 -62.25 21.76 -17.72
CA LYS A 51 -61.37 20.69 -18.21
C LYS A 51 -59.93 21.19 -18.35
N ALA A 52 -59.71 22.38 -18.91
CA ALA A 52 -58.40 23.00 -19.07
C ALA A 52 -57.71 23.23 -17.71
N LEU A 53 -58.42 23.81 -16.73
CA LEU A 53 -57.91 24.03 -15.38
C LEU A 53 -57.56 22.70 -14.67
N ARG A 54 -58.34 21.64 -14.87
CA ARG A 54 -58.00 20.29 -14.37
C ARG A 54 -56.78 19.70 -15.05
N ALA A 55 -56.65 19.83 -16.38
CA ALA A 55 -55.48 19.38 -17.13
C ALA A 55 -54.20 20.16 -16.76
N ILE A 56 -54.33 21.47 -16.47
CA ILE A 56 -53.25 22.29 -15.91
C ILE A 56 -52.90 21.82 -14.49
N ALA A 57 -53.87 21.47 -13.66
CA ALA A 57 -53.62 20.96 -12.31
C ALA A 57 -52.95 19.57 -12.29
N THR A 58 -53.30 18.66 -13.21
CA THR A 58 -52.60 17.37 -13.37
C THR A 58 -51.19 17.58 -13.91
N LYS A 59 -51.02 18.36 -14.98
CA LYS A 59 -49.68 18.69 -15.51
C LYS A 59 -48.80 19.43 -14.50
N LYS A 60 -49.35 20.29 -13.65
CA LYS A 60 -48.62 20.92 -12.53
C LYS A 60 -48.18 19.89 -11.47
N ARG A 61 -48.99 18.88 -11.20
CA ARG A 61 -48.65 17.76 -10.29
C ARG A 61 -47.59 16.83 -10.90
N GLU A 62 -47.67 16.55 -12.20
CA GLU A 62 -46.69 15.77 -12.97
C GLU A 62 -45.36 16.52 -13.05
N PHE A 63 -45.36 17.81 -13.39
CA PHE A 63 -44.18 18.68 -13.36
C PHE A 63 -43.51 18.69 -11.98
N MET A 64 -44.27 18.76 -10.89
CA MET A 64 -43.70 18.69 -9.53
C MET A 64 -43.17 17.29 -9.16
N LYS A 65 -43.64 16.20 -9.78
CA LYS A 65 -43.00 14.88 -9.67
C LYS A 65 -41.69 14.83 -10.48
N LEU A 66 -41.73 15.24 -11.75
CA LEU A 66 -40.57 15.28 -12.65
C LEU A 66 -39.45 16.16 -12.08
N ARG A 67 -39.78 17.35 -11.54
CA ARG A 67 -38.82 18.23 -10.87
C ARG A 67 -38.16 17.57 -9.65
N LYS A 68 -38.89 16.77 -8.86
CA LYS A 68 -38.31 16.01 -7.75
C LYS A 68 -37.41 14.87 -8.23
N SER A 69 -37.80 14.18 -9.30
CA SER A 69 -36.96 13.14 -9.94
C SER A 69 -35.66 13.74 -10.48
N LEU A 70 -35.75 14.88 -11.18
CA LEU A 70 -34.60 15.58 -11.76
C LEU A 70 -33.62 16.04 -10.67
N LEU A 71 -34.11 16.63 -9.58
CA LEU A 71 -33.28 17.02 -8.44
C LEU A 71 -32.57 15.80 -7.83
N HIS A 72 -33.28 14.69 -7.61
CA HIS A 72 -32.67 13.48 -7.07
C HIS A 72 -31.60 12.86 -7.99
N GLN A 73 -31.83 12.89 -9.31
CA GLN A 73 -30.85 12.47 -10.31
C GLN A 73 -29.64 13.41 -10.37
N GLN A 74 -29.87 14.71 -10.20
CA GLN A 74 -28.82 15.74 -10.13
C GLN A 74 -27.96 15.58 -8.88
N ASP A 75 -28.56 15.38 -7.71
CA ASP A 75 -27.86 15.09 -6.45
C ASP A 75 -27.01 13.81 -6.59
N SER A 76 -27.60 12.72 -7.12
CA SER A 76 -26.90 11.46 -7.38
C SER A 76 -25.73 11.63 -8.36
N PHE A 77 -25.86 12.48 -9.38
CA PHE A 77 -24.79 12.73 -10.35
C PHE A 77 -23.61 13.48 -9.73
N LEU A 78 -23.87 14.45 -8.85
CA LEU A 78 -22.83 15.14 -8.07
C LEU A 78 -22.05 14.18 -7.18
N GLU A 79 -22.72 13.24 -6.51
CA GLU A 79 -22.07 12.22 -5.66
C GLU A 79 -21.11 11.33 -6.47
N HIS A 80 -21.52 10.92 -7.69
CA HIS A 80 -20.67 10.12 -8.57
C HIS A 80 -19.48 10.91 -9.12
N LEU A 81 -19.67 12.19 -9.47
CA LEU A 81 -18.58 13.07 -9.92
C LEU A 81 -17.57 13.35 -8.80
N ALA A 82 -18.05 13.54 -7.56
CA ALA A 82 -17.17 13.67 -6.39
C ALA A 82 -16.37 12.38 -6.14
N ALA A 83 -16.98 11.20 -6.28
CA ALA A 83 -16.30 9.91 -6.16
C ALA A 83 -15.27 9.67 -7.29
N LEU A 84 -15.54 10.13 -8.51
CA LEU A 84 -14.57 10.11 -9.62
C LEU A 84 -13.36 11.01 -9.34
N ARG A 85 -13.58 12.28 -8.95
CA ARG A 85 -12.49 13.19 -8.54
C ARG A 85 -11.68 12.64 -7.34
N GLU A 86 -12.32 11.94 -6.41
CA GLU A 86 -11.62 11.21 -5.32
C GLU A 86 -10.70 10.11 -5.90
N LEU A 87 -11.22 9.27 -6.81
CA LEU A 87 -10.44 8.20 -7.45
C LEU A 87 -9.29 8.73 -8.31
N GLU A 88 -9.50 9.78 -9.08
CA GLU A 88 -8.48 10.44 -9.92
C GLU A 88 -7.33 11.00 -9.08
N SER A 89 -7.66 11.70 -7.98
CA SER A 89 -6.66 12.19 -7.02
C SER A 89 -5.83 11.08 -6.37
N ARG A 90 -6.42 9.87 -6.21
CA ARG A 90 -5.76 8.69 -5.66
C ARG A 90 -5.00 7.86 -6.71
N ALA A 91 -5.35 8.01 -7.98
CA ALA A 91 -4.64 7.44 -9.13
C ALA A 91 -3.48 8.34 -9.60
N GLY A 92 -3.43 9.60 -9.16
CA GLY A 92 -2.41 10.58 -9.59
C GLY A 92 -2.67 11.17 -10.99
N VAL A 93 -3.89 11.06 -11.50
CA VAL A 93 -4.27 11.52 -12.85
C VAL A 93 -5.03 12.85 -12.73
N CYS A 94 -4.32 13.96 -12.91
CA CYS A 94 -4.94 15.28 -13.06
C CYS A 94 -5.29 15.53 -14.53
N ASP A 95 -6.46 15.07 -14.97
CA ASP A 95 -7.02 15.42 -16.27
C ASP A 95 -7.87 16.70 -16.18
N GLU A 96 -7.39 17.80 -16.77
CA GLU A 96 -8.08 19.11 -16.73
C GLU A 96 -9.38 19.13 -17.57
N SER A 97 -9.71 18.08 -18.30
CA SER A 97 -10.95 18.02 -19.11
C SER A 97 -12.23 17.94 -18.27
N LEU A 98 -12.18 17.47 -17.01
CA LEU A 98 -13.32 17.41 -16.08
C LEU A 98 -13.64 18.77 -15.45
N THR A 99 -14.09 19.70 -16.28
CA THR A 99 -14.46 21.08 -15.92
C THR A 99 -15.46 21.19 -14.76
N ASP A 100 -15.42 22.29 -14.02
CA ASP A 100 -16.32 22.53 -12.88
C ASP A 100 -17.78 22.73 -13.32
N ILE A 101 -18.59 21.70 -13.11
CA ILE A 101 -20.03 21.72 -13.37
C ILE A 101 -20.74 22.67 -12.39
N ARG A 102 -21.09 23.86 -12.88
CA ARG A 102 -21.81 24.88 -12.11
C ARG A 102 -23.32 24.72 -12.25
N ILE A 103 -23.98 24.32 -11.16
CA ILE A 103 -25.43 24.33 -11.08
C ILE A 103 -25.95 25.76 -10.97
N VAL A 104 -26.51 26.28 -12.06
CA VAL A 104 -27.17 27.58 -12.10
C VAL A 104 -28.64 27.41 -11.72
N SER A 105 -29.06 28.07 -10.65
CA SER A 105 -30.48 28.20 -10.30
C SER A 105 -31.14 29.21 -11.25
N LEU A 106 -32.21 28.82 -11.94
CA LEU A 106 -32.88 29.63 -12.98
C LEU A 106 -34.13 30.48 -12.56
N PRO A 107 -34.50 30.70 -11.27
CA PRO A 107 -35.70 31.48 -10.97
C PRO A 107 -35.50 32.95 -11.36
N GLY A 108 -36.32 33.43 -12.29
CA GLY A 108 -36.26 34.80 -12.83
C GLY A 108 -35.78 34.91 -14.29
N TRP A 109 -35.36 33.81 -14.92
CA TRP A 109 -34.99 33.81 -16.34
C TRP A 109 -36.24 33.91 -17.24
N PRO A 110 -36.27 34.81 -18.24
CA PRO A 110 -37.35 34.85 -19.23
C PRO A 110 -37.45 33.55 -20.03
N ALA A 111 -38.67 33.19 -20.43
CA ALA A 111 -38.95 31.91 -21.10
C ALA A 111 -38.16 31.73 -22.41
N HIS A 112 -37.78 32.81 -23.10
CA HIS A 112 -36.99 32.72 -24.32
C HIS A 112 -35.52 32.30 -24.08
N ASP A 113 -34.94 32.62 -22.93
CA ASP A 113 -33.56 32.23 -22.61
C ASP A 113 -33.49 30.77 -22.19
N ILE A 114 -34.53 30.29 -21.49
CA ILE A 114 -34.71 28.88 -21.16
C ILE A 114 -34.90 28.05 -22.46
N LEU A 115 -35.61 28.58 -23.46
CA LEU A 115 -35.75 27.96 -24.79
C LEU A 115 -34.47 28.02 -25.65
N LEU A 116 -33.56 28.96 -25.38
CA LEU A 116 -32.22 28.98 -25.99
C LEU A 116 -31.32 27.92 -25.36
N LEU A 117 -31.36 27.74 -24.03
CA LEU A 117 -30.64 26.66 -23.34
C LEU A 117 -31.10 25.26 -23.80
N LEU A 118 -32.42 25.07 -24.01
CA LEU A 118 -33.02 23.82 -24.51
C LEU A 118 -32.71 23.51 -26.00
N ARG A 119 -31.79 24.24 -26.64
CA ARG A 119 -31.26 23.93 -27.99
C ARG A 119 -29.79 23.50 -27.99
N CYS A 120 -29.17 23.37 -26.82
CA CYS A 120 -27.74 23.12 -26.65
C CYS A 120 -27.40 21.71 -26.15
N ASP A 121 -28.04 20.68 -26.71
CA ASP A 121 -27.55 19.29 -26.58
C ASP A 121 -26.32 19.10 -27.48
N GLY A 122 -25.13 19.37 -26.93
CA GLY A 122 -23.85 19.17 -27.62
C GLY A 122 -22.77 20.17 -27.23
N GLU A 123 -22.09 19.94 -26.10
CA GLU A 123 -20.91 20.71 -25.73
C GLU A 123 -19.66 20.21 -26.48
N SER A 124 -18.96 21.11 -27.18
CA SER A 124 -17.49 21.13 -27.15
C SER A 124 -16.96 22.56 -27.34
N PRO A 125 -15.80 22.93 -26.74
CA PRO A 125 -15.44 24.33 -26.58
C PRO A 125 -14.53 24.85 -27.70
N LEU A 126 -15.07 25.62 -28.66
CA LEU A 126 -14.25 26.52 -29.49
C LEU A 126 -15.04 27.74 -29.99
N LYS A 127 -14.54 28.94 -29.70
CA LYS A 127 -15.11 30.20 -30.20
C LYS A 127 -14.69 30.45 -31.66
N SER A 128 -15.40 29.82 -32.59
CA SER A 128 -15.32 30.15 -34.02
C SER A 128 -16.70 30.53 -34.56
N ASN A 129 -16.83 31.78 -35.02
CA ASN A 129 -18.01 32.22 -35.77
C ASN A 129 -17.89 31.68 -37.20
N GLY A 130 -18.21 30.41 -37.37
CA GLY A 130 -18.21 29.74 -38.65
C GLY A 130 -19.27 28.66 -38.69
N CYS A 131 -20.15 28.69 -39.70
CA CYS A 131 -20.88 27.48 -40.06
C CYS A 131 -19.87 26.36 -40.32
N LEU A 132 -20.22 25.11 -39.99
CA LEU A 132 -19.47 23.93 -40.43
C LEU A 132 -19.13 24.09 -41.92
N GLY A 133 -17.83 24.23 -42.20
CA GLY A 133 -17.27 24.53 -43.53
C GLY A 133 -16.17 23.53 -43.92
N THR A 134 -15.77 23.54 -45.19
CA THR A 134 -14.69 22.67 -45.72
C THR A 134 -13.36 22.83 -44.97
N GLN A 135 -13.12 24.01 -44.39
CA GLN A 135 -11.98 24.30 -43.51
C GLN A 135 -11.99 23.45 -42.23
N VAL A 136 -13.16 23.14 -41.67
CA VAL A 136 -13.29 22.26 -40.49
C VAL A 136 -12.95 20.83 -40.86
N LEU A 137 -13.38 20.36 -42.04
CA LEU A 137 -12.97 19.06 -42.59
C LEU A 137 -11.45 18.98 -42.82
N GLN A 138 -10.83 20.03 -43.35
CA GLN A 138 -9.37 20.10 -43.51
C GLN A 138 -8.64 20.12 -42.15
N GLN A 139 -9.16 20.85 -41.17
CA GLN A 139 -8.60 20.89 -39.81
C GLN A 139 -8.71 19.53 -39.10
N LEU A 140 -9.86 18.85 -39.20
CA LEU A 140 -10.05 17.50 -38.67
C LEU A 140 -9.12 16.49 -39.36
N GLN A 141 -8.97 16.57 -40.69
CA GLN A 141 -8.02 15.72 -41.42
C GLN A 141 -6.57 15.95 -40.97
N ALA A 142 -6.18 17.20 -40.70
CA ALA A 142 -4.84 17.55 -40.22
C ALA A 142 -4.60 17.14 -38.75
N GLN A 143 -5.63 17.11 -37.91
CA GLN A 143 -5.55 16.69 -36.51
C GLN A 143 -5.60 15.17 -36.34
N LEU A 144 -6.45 14.47 -37.11
CA LEU A 144 -6.63 13.02 -37.01
C LEU A 144 -5.62 12.23 -37.86
N GLY A 145 -5.24 12.76 -39.03
CA GLY A 145 -4.31 12.12 -39.97
C GLY A 145 -3.00 11.58 -39.38
N PRO A 146 -2.27 12.31 -38.52
CA PRO A 146 -1.00 11.82 -37.96
C PRO A 146 -1.15 10.85 -36.77
N ILE A 147 -2.35 10.65 -36.22
CA ILE A 147 -2.53 9.82 -35.00
C ILE A 147 -2.07 8.36 -35.20
N PRO A 148 -2.40 7.65 -36.31
CA PRO A 148 -1.89 6.31 -36.54
C PRO A 148 -0.35 6.23 -36.61
N GLU A 149 0.30 7.24 -37.17
CA GLU A 149 1.76 7.31 -37.28
C GLU A 149 2.41 7.59 -35.91
N GLN A 150 1.79 8.44 -35.08
CA GLN A 150 2.22 8.67 -33.70
C GLN A 150 2.07 7.42 -32.84
N VAL A 151 0.99 6.65 -33.00
CA VAL A 151 0.79 5.35 -32.33
C VAL A 151 1.85 4.33 -32.75
N LEU A 152 2.22 4.27 -34.04
CA LEU A 152 3.32 3.43 -34.52
C LEU A 152 4.69 3.87 -33.97
N SER A 153 4.96 5.18 -33.90
CA SER A 153 6.22 5.71 -33.35
C SER A 153 6.37 5.41 -31.85
N MET A 154 5.33 5.70 -31.05
CA MET A 154 5.28 5.35 -29.64
C MET A 154 5.39 3.83 -29.43
N GLY A 155 4.76 3.04 -30.32
CA GLY A 155 4.91 1.60 -30.40
C GLY A 155 6.37 1.17 -30.58
N ALA A 156 7.07 1.73 -31.56
CA ALA A 156 8.48 1.44 -31.83
C ALA A 156 9.39 1.79 -30.62
N GLU A 157 9.14 2.92 -29.94
CA GLU A 157 9.86 3.29 -28.71
C GLU A 157 9.63 2.29 -27.56
N ILE A 158 8.39 1.90 -27.31
CA ILE A 158 8.05 0.91 -26.27
C ILE A 158 8.70 -0.43 -26.59
N MET A 159 8.70 -0.83 -27.85
CA MET A 159 9.31 -2.07 -28.33
C MET A 159 10.84 -2.05 -28.20
N ALA A 160 11.49 -0.93 -28.52
CA ALA A 160 12.92 -0.75 -28.30
C ALA A 160 13.29 -0.90 -26.82
N ARG A 161 12.56 -0.20 -25.91
CA ARG A 161 12.77 -0.31 -24.46
C ARG A 161 12.49 -1.72 -23.93
N ARG A 162 11.50 -2.44 -24.47
CA ARG A 162 11.25 -3.85 -24.12
C ARG A 162 12.43 -4.75 -24.55
N ILE A 163 13.00 -4.54 -25.73
CA ILE A 163 14.18 -5.28 -26.21
C ILE A 163 15.41 -4.97 -25.33
N GLU A 164 15.63 -3.72 -24.93
CA GLU A 164 16.70 -3.34 -23.99
C GLU A 164 16.53 -4.03 -22.63
N LEU A 165 15.34 -4.02 -22.04
CA LEU A 165 15.04 -4.70 -20.77
C LEU A 165 15.24 -6.22 -20.87
N LEU A 166 14.78 -6.85 -21.96
CA LEU A 166 15.03 -8.27 -22.21
C LEU A 166 16.53 -8.56 -22.35
N ASN A 167 17.30 -7.69 -23.00
CA ASN A 167 18.75 -7.84 -23.10
C ASN A 167 19.47 -7.66 -21.76
N ILE A 168 19.02 -6.73 -20.90
CA ILE A 168 19.52 -6.58 -19.52
C ILE A 168 19.26 -7.85 -18.70
N LEU A 169 18.04 -8.41 -18.78
CA LEU A 169 17.71 -9.69 -18.13
C LEU A 169 18.54 -10.85 -18.69
N ARG A 170 18.71 -10.92 -20.01
CA ARG A 170 19.54 -11.93 -20.69
C ARG A 170 21.01 -11.88 -20.25
N CYS A 171 21.54 -10.69 -19.95
CA CYS A 171 22.87 -10.48 -19.39
C CYS A 171 22.95 -10.82 -17.90
N LYS A 172 22.01 -10.35 -17.07
CA LYS A 172 21.97 -10.63 -15.62
C LYS A 172 21.95 -12.14 -15.33
N HIS A 173 21.07 -12.86 -16.02
CA HIS A 173 20.91 -14.31 -15.85
C HIS A 173 21.86 -15.15 -16.73
N ARG A 174 23.05 -14.62 -17.05
CA ARG A 174 24.06 -15.35 -17.84
C ARG A 174 24.75 -16.44 -17.01
N CYS A 175 25.00 -16.20 -15.72
CA CYS A 175 25.61 -17.16 -14.81
C CYS A 175 24.71 -18.37 -14.54
N ASP A 176 23.40 -18.13 -14.41
CA ASP A 176 22.38 -19.15 -14.12
C ASP A 176 22.28 -20.25 -15.20
N ARG A 177 22.84 -20.00 -16.40
CA ARG A 177 22.90 -20.94 -17.54
C ARG A 177 24.13 -21.87 -17.51
N ALA A 178 24.82 -21.95 -16.37
CA ALA A 178 26.01 -22.79 -16.20
C ALA A 178 25.76 -24.31 -16.37
N THR A 179 24.51 -24.78 -16.23
CA THR A 179 24.15 -26.19 -16.44
C THR A 179 23.39 -26.40 -17.75
N TYR A 180 23.45 -27.60 -18.33
CA TYR A 180 22.70 -27.93 -19.54
C TYR A 180 21.18 -27.74 -19.36
N HIS A 181 20.61 -28.20 -18.24
CA HIS A 181 19.18 -28.09 -17.97
C HIS A 181 18.73 -26.63 -17.79
N THR A 182 19.43 -25.84 -16.96
CA THR A 182 19.06 -24.43 -16.77
C THR A 182 19.25 -23.62 -18.05
N ASN A 183 20.25 -23.93 -18.88
CA ASN A 183 20.41 -23.33 -20.21
C ASN A 183 19.26 -23.70 -21.15
N LEU A 184 18.75 -24.94 -21.12
CA LEU A 184 17.59 -25.38 -21.91
C LEU A 184 16.30 -24.65 -21.49
N GLU A 185 16.05 -24.51 -20.18
CA GLU A 185 14.94 -23.71 -19.67
C GLU A 185 15.04 -22.24 -20.09
N TRP A 186 16.23 -21.64 -19.99
CA TRP A 186 16.46 -20.25 -20.41
C TRP A 186 16.33 -20.05 -21.92
N LYS A 187 16.54 -21.09 -22.74
CA LYS A 187 16.21 -21.07 -24.18
C LYS A 187 14.70 -21.05 -24.42
N SER A 188 13.93 -21.88 -23.71
CA SER A 188 12.46 -21.83 -23.77
C SER A 188 11.95 -20.44 -23.39
N LYS A 189 12.31 -19.97 -22.19
CA LYS A 189 11.89 -18.66 -21.67
C LYS A 189 12.27 -17.50 -22.60
N ASN A 190 13.43 -17.55 -23.26
CA ASN A 190 13.79 -16.56 -24.29
C ASN A 190 12.85 -16.62 -25.51
N SER A 191 12.57 -17.81 -26.03
CA SER A 191 11.61 -17.99 -27.12
C SER A 191 10.21 -17.51 -26.75
N ASP A 192 9.79 -17.73 -25.50
CA ASP A 192 8.51 -17.25 -24.97
C ASP A 192 8.47 -15.71 -24.92
N TYR A 193 9.54 -15.07 -24.43
CA TYR A 193 9.65 -13.60 -24.44
C TYR A 193 9.73 -13.00 -25.86
N ASP A 194 10.39 -13.64 -26.80
CA ASP A 194 10.45 -13.20 -28.20
C ASP A 194 9.08 -13.37 -28.87
N ASN A 195 8.38 -14.48 -28.62
CA ASN A 195 7.00 -14.73 -29.08
C ASN A 195 6.01 -13.68 -28.53
N GLU A 196 6.05 -13.37 -27.22
CA GLU A 196 5.25 -12.29 -26.62
C GLU A 196 5.56 -10.94 -27.28
N THR A 197 6.84 -10.66 -27.55
CA THR A 197 7.28 -9.40 -28.15
C THR A 197 6.74 -9.27 -29.58
N GLU A 198 6.77 -10.34 -30.37
CA GLU A 198 6.17 -10.34 -31.70
C GLU A 198 4.64 -10.17 -31.65
N GLN A 199 3.95 -10.81 -30.70
CA GLN A 199 2.50 -10.63 -30.48
C GLN A 199 2.16 -9.17 -30.14
N LEU A 200 2.92 -8.52 -29.26
CA LEU A 200 2.76 -7.10 -28.93
C LEU A 200 2.99 -6.21 -30.16
N HIS A 201 3.98 -6.52 -31.00
CA HIS A 201 4.21 -5.79 -32.26
C HIS A 201 3.00 -5.88 -33.20
N ARG A 202 2.45 -7.09 -33.39
CA ARG A 202 1.24 -7.30 -34.22
C ARG A 202 0.02 -6.56 -33.66
N LEU A 203 -0.16 -6.56 -32.33
CA LEU A 203 -1.26 -5.84 -31.66
C LEU A 203 -1.16 -4.32 -31.85
N VAL A 204 0.03 -3.74 -31.71
CA VAL A 204 0.27 -2.31 -31.92
C VAL A 204 0.02 -1.93 -33.39
N ALA A 205 0.55 -2.71 -34.34
CA ALA A 205 0.34 -2.48 -35.76
C ALA A 205 -1.15 -2.54 -36.13
N GLY A 206 -1.86 -3.59 -35.71
CA GLY A 206 -3.31 -3.73 -35.94
C GLY A 206 -4.14 -2.64 -35.26
N THR A 207 -3.69 -2.10 -34.12
CA THR A 207 -4.36 -0.96 -33.46
C THR A 207 -4.21 0.32 -34.29
N ALA A 208 -3.03 0.61 -34.82
CA ALA A 208 -2.80 1.76 -35.69
C ALA A 208 -3.56 1.64 -37.03
N GLU A 209 -3.60 0.44 -37.61
CA GLU A 209 -4.37 0.15 -38.83
C GLU A 209 -5.88 0.34 -38.59
N ASN A 210 -6.42 -0.22 -37.50
CA ASN A 210 -7.83 -0.05 -37.15
C ASN A 210 -8.20 1.41 -36.81
N LEU A 211 -7.28 2.20 -36.24
CA LEU A 211 -7.45 3.64 -36.07
C LEU A 211 -7.47 4.36 -37.42
N LYS A 212 -6.57 4.01 -38.35
CA LYS A 212 -6.54 4.56 -39.72
C LYS A 212 -7.82 4.26 -40.50
N GLU A 213 -8.36 3.04 -40.38
CA GLU A 213 -9.67 2.66 -40.94
C GLU A 213 -10.80 3.50 -40.34
N LYS A 214 -10.90 3.59 -39.00
CA LYS A 214 -11.93 4.38 -38.30
C LYS A 214 -11.87 5.87 -38.62
N ILE A 215 -10.66 6.44 -38.74
CA ILE A 215 -10.47 7.83 -39.15
C ILE A 215 -10.91 8.01 -40.61
N THR A 216 -10.53 7.11 -41.52
CA THR A 216 -10.97 7.16 -42.93
C THR A 216 -12.49 7.08 -43.03
N TYR A 217 -13.10 6.08 -42.39
CA TYR A 217 -14.55 5.88 -42.36
C TYR A 217 -15.31 7.08 -41.76
N SER A 218 -14.84 7.65 -40.64
CA SER A 218 -15.47 8.84 -40.06
C SER A 218 -15.33 10.07 -40.97
N MET A 219 -14.18 10.25 -41.62
CA MET A 219 -13.97 11.31 -42.62
C MET A 219 -14.75 11.09 -43.92
N GLU A 220 -15.21 9.88 -44.22
CA GLU A 220 -16.19 9.63 -45.29
C GLU A 220 -17.62 9.91 -44.82
N LEU A 221 -18.00 9.43 -43.63
CA LEU A 221 -19.32 9.65 -43.04
C LEU A 221 -19.63 11.15 -42.89
N VAL A 222 -18.65 11.94 -42.45
CA VAL A 222 -18.80 13.41 -42.31
C VAL A 222 -18.93 14.11 -43.67
N LYS A 223 -18.50 13.53 -44.80
CA LYS A 223 -18.71 14.13 -46.15
C LYS A 223 -20.14 13.97 -46.68
N VAL A 224 -20.92 13.00 -46.20
CA VAL A 224 -22.25 12.67 -46.76
C VAL A 224 -23.21 13.88 -46.79
N PRO A 225 -23.40 14.68 -45.72
CA PRO A 225 -24.34 15.81 -45.73
C PRO A 225 -23.98 16.96 -46.69
N TRP A 226 -22.76 16.98 -47.23
CA TRP A 226 -22.21 18.09 -48.03
C TRP A 226 -22.42 17.87 -49.52
N LEU A 227 -22.37 16.61 -49.95
CA LEU A 227 -22.74 16.22 -51.31
C LEU A 227 -24.19 16.64 -51.61
N ASP A 228 -25.09 16.40 -50.65
CA ASP A 228 -26.45 16.92 -50.71
C ASP A 228 -26.50 18.45 -50.67
N ARG A 229 -25.75 19.11 -49.77
CA ARG A 229 -25.73 20.59 -49.71
C ARG A 229 -25.28 21.23 -51.02
N GLU A 230 -24.23 20.72 -51.67
CA GLU A 230 -23.82 21.19 -52.99
C GLU A 230 -24.89 20.94 -54.06
N ASN A 231 -25.53 19.78 -54.04
CA ASN A 231 -26.63 19.47 -54.97
C ASN A 231 -27.84 20.40 -54.75
N PHE A 232 -28.16 20.76 -53.50
CA PHE A 232 -29.19 21.75 -53.17
C PHE A 232 -28.79 23.16 -53.60
N VAL A 233 -27.54 23.60 -53.40
CA VAL A 233 -27.06 24.89 -53.93
C VAL A 233 -27.18 24.94 -55.45
N LYS A 234 -26.67 23.93 -56.16
CA LYS A 234 -26.78 23.80 -57.64
C LYS A 234 -28.22 23.69 -58.14
N LYS A 235 -29.19 23.35 -57.26
CA LYS A 235 -30.64 23.33 -57.55
C LYS A 235 -31.30 24.69 -57.28
N ILE A 236 -30.89 25.40 -56.22
CA ILE A 236 -31.31 26.77 -55.91
C ILE A 236 -30.83 27.75 -56.99
N GLU A 237 -29.58 27.63 -57.44
CA GLU A 237 -29.02 28.48 -58.52
C GLU A 237 -29.77 28.33 -59.85
N ARG A 238 -30.33 27.15 -60.14
CA ARG A 238 -31.21 26.95 -61.31
C ARG A 238 -32.55 27.66 -61.10
N LEU A 239 -33.21 27.41 -59.97
CA LEU A 239 -34.49 28.03 -59.62
C LEU A 239 -34.43 29.57 -59.55
N GLN A 240 -33.27 30.15 -59.21
CA GLN A 240 -33.04 31.59 -59.27
C GLN A 240 -32.93 32.12 -60.71
N LYS A 241 -32.26 31.39 -61.61
CA LYS A 241 -32.23 31.74 -63.05
C LYS A 241 -33.60 31.63 -63.69
N ASP A 242 -34.34 30.57 -63.38
CA ASP A 242 -35.72 30.36 -63.87
C ASP A 242 -36.66 31.48 -63.40
N ASN A 243 -36.55 31.92 -62.13
CA ASN A 243 -37.30 33.08 -61.62
C ASN A 243 -36.96 34.38 -62.35
N SER A 244 -35.68 34.68 -62.59
CA SER A 244 -35.30 35.91 -63.31
C SER A 244 -35.84 35.95 -64.75
N LEU A 245 -35.90 34.81 -65.44
CA LEU A 245 -36.50 34.68 -66.77
C LEU A 245 -38.02 34.88 -66.75
N LEU A 246 -38.71 34.46 -65.69
CA LEU A 246 -40.14 34.72 -65.51
C LEU A 246 -40.43 36.20 -65.22
N HIS A 247 -39.62 36.85 -64.38
CA HIS A 247 -39.74 38.28 -64.11
C HIS A 247 -39.59 39.15 -65.37
N MET A 248 -38.60 38.88 -66.24
CA MET A 248 -38.44 39.65 -67.49
C MET A 248 -39.66 39.51 -68.42
N LYS A 249 -40.28 38.32 -68.50
CA LYS A 249 -41.50 38.13 -69.29
C LYS A 249 -42.69 38.96 -68.78
N ILE A 250 -42.82 39.12 -67.47
CA ILE A 250 -43.89 39.96 -66.86
C ILE A 250 -43.69 41.44 -67.22
N GLU A 251 -42.44 41.91 -67.27
CA GLU A 251 -42.11 43.26 -67.74
C GLU A 251 -42.37 43.46 -69.25
N GLU A 252 -42.25 42.41 -70.08
CA GLU A 252 -42.54 42.50 -71.52
C GLU A 252 -44.04 42.58 -71.85
N PHE A 253 -44.91 41.99 -71.01
CA PHE A 253 -46.36 42.13 -71.16
C PHE A 253 -46.85 43.51 -70.74
N THR A 254 -46.46 43.97 -69.55
CA THR A 254 -46.89 45.26 -68.97
C THR A 254 -46.45 46.48 -69.78
N LYS A 255 -45.40 46.37 -70.60
CA LYS A 255 -44.98 47.44 -71.54
C LYS A 255 -45.84 47.52 -72.82
N LYS A 256 -46.68 46.53 -73.13
CA LYS A 256 -47.51 46.49 -74.35
C LYS A 256 -48.93 47.01 -74.18
N GLU A 257 -49.43 47.13 -72.96
CA GLU A 257 -50.77 47.66 -72.67
C GLU A 257 -50.83 49.20 -72.64
N ASN A 258 -49.67 49.87 -72.59
CA ASN A 258 -49.55 51.31 -72.29
C ASN A 258 -49.19 52.19 -73.52
N GLN A 259 -49.60 51.80 -74.74
CA GLN A 259 -49.28 52.51 -75.99
C GLN A 259 -50.46 52.65 -76.97
N ALA A 260 -51.66 52.90 -76.45
CA ALA A 260 -52.84 53.25 -77.26
C ALA A 260 -53.43 54.60 -76.83
N ASP A 261 -54.06 55.28 -77.79
CA ASP A 261 -54.87 56.51 -77.73
C ASP A 261 -54.15 57.88 -77.63
N GLY A 262 -54.53 58.81 -78.54
CA GLY A 262 -54.21 60.24 -78.49
C GLY A 262 -53.98 60.94 -79.84
N GLU A 263 -55.02 61.56 -80.44
CA GLU A 263 -54.93 62.44 -81.63
C GLU A 263 -55.46 63.88 -81.38
N LYS A 264 -55.37 64.76 -82.40
CA LYS A 264 -55.56 66.23 -82.37
C LYS A 264 -57.02 66.70 -82.63
N PRO A 265 -57.38 68.02 -82.69
CA PRO A 265 -57.00 69.02 -83.75
C PRO A 265 -56.60 70.43 -83.18
N ASP A 266 -56.20 71.52 -83.88
CA ASP A 266 -56.28 72.05 -85.27
C ASP A 266 -57.69 72.70 -85.62
N GLU A 267 -57.94 73.83 -86.33
CA GLU A 267 -57.17 74.99 -86.92
C GLU A 267 -58.14 76.20 -87.32
N ASN A 268 -57.63 77.30 -87.96
CA ASN A 268 -58.32 78.40 -88.74
C ASN A 268 -58.57 79.84 -88.15
N VAL A 269 -58.86 80.91 -88.95
CA VAL A 269 -58.09 81.65 -90.02
C VAL A 269 -58.88 82.85 -90.67
N ASP A 270 -58.15 83.81 -91.27
CA ASP A 270 -58.46 84.79 -92.35
C ASP A 270 -59.22 86.15 -92.17
N SER A 271 -58.68 87.17 -92.88
CA SER A 271 -59.40 88.22 -93.67
C SER A 271 -58.40 89.19 -94.36
N ALA A 272 -58.08 88.96 -95.64
CA ALA A 272 -57.06 89.73 -96.39
C ALA A 272 -57.53 91.11 -96.96
N GLU A 273 -56.69 91.72 -97.80
CA GLU A 273 -56.92 92.92 -98.66
C GLU A 273 -56.79 94.34 -98.08
N LYS A 274 -56.88 94.56 -96.76
CA LYS A 274 -56.07 95.65 -96.15
C LYS A 274 -54.56 95.34 -96.20
N TYR A 275 -54.24 94.14 -96.67
CA TYR A 275 -52.95 93.51 -96.57
C TYR A 275 -51.86 94.24 -97.36
N GLN A 276 -52.03 94.67 -98.62
CA GLN A 276 -50.85 95.00 -99.43
C GLN A 276 -49.86 96.02 -98.82
N ALA A 277 -50.35 97.14 -98.27
CA ALA A 277 -49.48 98.12 -97.58
C ALA A 277 -49.06 97.65 -96.17
N VAL A 278 -49.94 96.93 -95.47
CA VAL A 278 -49.60 96.28 -94.20
C VAL A 278 -48.55 95.19 -94.43
N CYS A 279 -48.50 94.52 -95.58
CA CYS A 279 -47.59 93.44 -95.93
C CYS A 279 -46.16 93.91 -96.12
N ASP A 280 -45.90 95.15 -96.52
CA ASP A 280 -44.53 95.67 -96.64
C ASP A 280 -43.95 96.11 -95.28
N GLU A 281 -44.80 96.46 -94.30
CA GLU A 281 -44.38 96.67 -92.91
C GLU A 281 -44.38 95.34 -92.13
N LEU A 282 -45.37 94.49 -92.34
CA LEU A 282 -45.50 93.15 -91.79
C LEU A 282 -44.43 92.22 -92.35
N ALA A 283 -43.93 92.36 -93.58
CA ALA A 283 -42.78 91.58 -94.04
C ALA A 283 -41.49 92.00 -93.34
N LYS A 284 -41.34 93.28 -92.99
CA LYS A 284 -40.21 93.78 -92.17
C LYS A 284 -40.37 93.35 -90.70
N GLU A 285 -41.59 93.36 -90.17
CA GLU A 285 -41.91 92.95 -88.81
C GLU A 285 -41.90 91.42 -88.66
N GLN A 286 -42.26 90.66 -89.71
CA GLN A 286 -42.07 89.21 -89.84
C GLN A 286 -40.59 88.88 -89.94
N ALA A 287 -39.81 89.50 -90.84
CA ALA A 287 -38.37 89.26 -90.92
C ALA A 287 -37.66 89.60 -89.59
N ALA A 288 -38.08 90.69 -88.92
CA ALA A 288 -37.60 91.02 -87.57
C ALA A 288 -38.06 90.00 -86.53
N ARG A 289 -39.31 89.52 -86.57
CA ARG A 289 -39.85 88.47 -85.68
C ARG A 289 -39.21 87.11 -85.92
N GLU A 290 -38.86 86.76 -87.15
CA GLU A 290 -38.19 85.52 -87.51
C GLU A 290 -36.74 85.56 -87.02
N ALA A 291 -36.01 86.65 -87.26
CA ALA A 291 -34.71 86.87 -86.62
C ALA A 291 -34.80 86.84 -85.08
N LEU A 292 -35.84 87.43 -84.47
CA LEU A 292 -36.05 87.35 -83.02
C LEU A 292 -36.40 85.93 -82.55
N LYS A 293 -37.18 85.17 -83.34
CA LYS A 293 -37.62 83.80 -83.07
C LYS A 293 -36.43 82.83 -83.16
N ASP A 294 -35.51 83.05 -84.08
CA ASP A 294 -34.26 82.29 -84.17
C ASP A 294 -33.34 82.62 -82.97
N VAL A 295 -33.24 83.88 -82.57
CA VAL A 295 -32.52 84.27 -81.33
C VAL A 295 -33.18 83.69 -80.07
N VAL A 296 -34.52 83.70 -79.98
CA VAL A 296 -35.27 83.14 -78.85
C VAL A 296 -35.17 81.62 -78.81
N THR A 297 -35.33 80.92 -79.93
CA THR A 297 -35.19 79.44 -79.97
C THR A 297 -33.75 79.00 -79.73
N ALA A 298 -32.74 79.76 -80.19
CA ALA A 298 -31.36 79.57 -79.80
C ALA A 298 -31.16 79.76 -78.29
N ALA A 299 -31.67 80.85 -77.69
CA ALA A 299 -31.63 81.10 -76.26
C ALA A 299 -32.35 80.00 -75.45
N GLU A 300 -33.51 79.53 -75.88
CA GLU A 300 -34.21 78.41 -75.28
C GLU A 300 -33.44 77.09 -75.40
N SER A 301 -32.76 76.85 -76.53
CA SER A 301 -31.92 75.66 -76.70
C SER A 301 -30.76 75.67 -75.71
N MET A 302 -30.11 76.84 -75.54
CA MET A 302 -29.05 77.04 -74.55
C MET A 302 -29.58 76.93 -73.12
N LEU A 303 -30.79 77.42 -72.83
CA LEU A 303 -31.45 77.24 -71.53
C LEU A 303 -31.86 75.77 -71.28
N ARG A 304 -32.27 75.01 -72.30
CA ARG A 304 -32.53 73.56 -72.20
C ARG A 304 -31.23 72.79 -71.90
N VAL A 305 -30.15 73.10 -72.60
CA VAL A 305 -28.81 72.54 -72.34
C VAL A 305 -28.31 72.92 -70.94
N ALA A 306 -28.47 74.18 -70.52
CA ALA A 306 -28.09 74.65 -69.20
C ALA A 306 -28.91 73.97 -68.08
N ARG A 307 -30.23 73.84 -68.23
CA ARG A 307 -31.10 73.12 -67.28
C ARG A 307 -30.74 71.64 -67.19
N ALA A 308 -30.49 70.98 -68.31
CA ALA A 308 -30.00 69.59 -68.33
C ALA A 308 -28.62 69.47 -67.65
N ARG A 309 -27.72 70.45 -67.87
CA ARG A 309 -26.41 70.48 -67.22
C ARG A 309 -26.53 70.69 -65.71
N VAL A 310 -27.40 71.58 -65.25
CA VAL A 310 -27.71 71.75 -63.82
C VAL A 310 -28.23 70.45 -63.23
N ALA A 311 -29.24 69.81 -63.83
CA ALA A 311 -29.78 68.54 -63.34
C ALA A 311 -28.73 67.41 -63.28
N THR A 312 -27.80 67.32 -64.23
CA THR A 312 -26.68 66.36 -64.16
C THR A 312 -25.68 66.69 -63.04
N LEU A 313 -25.38 67.97 -62.80
CA LEU A 313 -24.51 68.41 -61.70
C LEU A 313 -25.18 68.20 -60.34
N GLU A 314 -26.47 68.50 -60.20
CA GLU A 314 -27.26 68.23 -58.99
C GLU A 314 -27.31 66.73 -58.66
N LYS A 315 -27.48 65.88 -59.67
CA LYS A 315 -27.38 64.43 -59.50
C LYS A 315 -25.98 64.02 -59.04
N GLN A 316 -24.92 64.46 -59.72
CA GLN A 316 -23.54 64.17 -59.31
C GLN A 316 -23.22 64.67 -57.90
N LEU A 317 -23.78 65.80 -57.49
CA LEU A 317 -23.63 66.39 -56.16
C LEU A 317 -24.43 65.60 -55.09
N LYS A 318 -25.57 65.01 -55.45
CA LYS A 318 -26.31 64.07 -54.59
C LYS A 318 -25.59 62.73 -54.45
N ASP A 319 -25.09 62.18 -55.55
CA ASP A 319 -24.39 60.89 -55.59
C ASP A 319 -23.06 60.98 -54.79
N THR A 320 -22.25 62.01 -55.01
CA THR A 320 -21.00 62.26 -54.22
C THR A 320 -21.27 62.55 -52.74
N ARG A 321 -22.40 63.19 -52.37
CA ARG A 321 -22.81 63.31 -50.96
C ARG A 321 -23.10 61.94 -50.34
N ALA A 322 -23.78 61.05 -51.05
CA ALA A 322 -24.05 59.69 -50.58
C ALA A 322 -22.77 58.86 -50.45
N GLU A 323 -21.84 58.97 -51.41
CA GLU A 323 -20.50 58.35 -51.32
C GLU A 323 -19.71 58.86 -50.11
N LEU A 324 -19.75 60.17 -49.84
CA LEU A 324 -19.06 60.79 -48.70
C LEU A 324 -19.68 60.33 -47.37
N GLU A 325 -21.00 60.19 -47.28
CA GLU A 325 -21.65 59.57 -46.12
C GLU A 325 -21.28 58.10 -45.92
N LEU A 326 -21.21 57.31 -47.01
CA LEU A 326 -20.79 55.91 -46.97
C LEU A 326 -19.32 55.79 -46.55
N ALA A 327 -18.44 56.68 -47.03
CA ALA A 327 -17.06 56.76 -46.60
C ALA A 327 -16.93 57.13 -45.11
N ARG A 328 -17.72 58.10 -44.62
CA ARG A 328 -17.78 58.46 -43.19
C ARG A 328 -18.29 57.33 -42.30
N LYS A 329 -19.27 56.54 -42.77
CA LYS A 329 -19.75 55.34 -42.07
C LYS A 329 -18.63 54.30 -41.99
N LYS A 330 -18.06 53.90 -43.13
CA LYS A 330 -16.90 52.98 -43.21
C LYS A 330 -15.72 53.41 -42.33
N HIS A 331 -15.40 54.70 -42.24
CA HIS A 331 -14.33 55.20 -41.36
C HIS A 331 -14.63 54.96 -39.87
N LYS A 332 -15.87 55.24 -39.43
CA LYS A 332 -16.30 54.98 -38.05
C LYS A 332 -16.34 53.48 -37.75
N ASP A 333 -16.76 52.66 -38.70
CA ASP A 333 -16.79 51.20 -38.56
C ASP A 333 -15.36 50.64 -38.42
N LEU A 334 -14.41 51.16 -39.21
CA LEU A 334 -12.98 50.84 -39.09
C LEU A 334 -12.39 51.33 -37.75
N GLU A 335 -12.66 52.55 -37.30
CA GLU A 335 -12.24 53.02 -35.97
C GLU A 335 -12.72 52.10 -34.84
N GLN A 336 -13.99 51.66 -34.89
CA GLN A 336 -14.55 50.74 -33.91
C GLN A 336 -13.86 49.37 -33.96
N LEU A 337 -13.60 48.84 -35.17
CA LEU A 337 -12.83 47.61 -35.36
C LEU A 337 -11.40 47.72 -34.81
N TYR A 338 -10.72 48.87 -35.00
CA TYR A 338 -9.39 49.10 -34.42
C TYR A 338 -9.42 49.15 -32.88
N ARG A 339 -10.32 49.94 -32.27
CA ARG A 339 -10.47 49.99 -30.80
C ARG A 339 -10.87 48.63 -30.20
N HIS A 340 -11.71 47.87 -30.89
CA HIS A 340 -12.08 46.52 -30.44
C HIS A 340 -10.92 45.52 -30.60
N ARG A 341 -10.12 45.63 -31.66
CA ARG A 341 -8.92 44.82 -31.87
C ARG A 341 -7.83 45.12 -30.84
N GLU A 342 -7.62 46.39 -30.50
CA GLU A 342 -6.70 46.89 -29.47
C GLU A 342 -7.07 46.36 -28.08
N THR A 343 -8.29 46.63 -27.61
CA THR A 343 -8.80 46.09 -26.33
C THR A 343 -8.80 44.56 -26.28
N SER A 344 -8.96 43.88 -27.43
CA SER A 344 -8.82 42.43 -27.56
C SER A 344 -7.37 41.94 -27.44
N TYR A 345 -6.37 42.72 -27.88
CA TYR A 345 -4.95 42.44 -27.61
C TYR A 345 -4.60 42.66 -26.14
N ASP A 346 -5.08 43.74 -25.50
CA ASP A 346 -4.84 43.97 -24.06
C ASP A 346 -5.48 42.89 -23.17
N ALA A 347 -6.63 42.35 -23.59
CA ALA A 347 -7.28 41.23 -22.93
C ALA A 347 -6.49 39.91 -23.12
N ARG A 348 -5.91 39.67 -24.31
CA ARG A 348 -4.99 38.54 -24.54
C ARG A 348 -3.69 38.68 -23.75
N SER A 349 -3.09 39.87 -23.74
CA SER A 349 -1.83 40.17 -23.05
C SER A 349 -1.95 39.95 -21.54
N ARG A 350 -2.99 40.50 -20.90
CA ARG A 350 -3.26 40.26 -19.47
C ARG A 350 -3.47 38.78 -19.15
N LYS A 351 -4.26 38.06 -19.96
CA LYS A 351 -4.44 36.62 -19.79
C LYS A 351 -3.14 35.82 -19.96
N LEU A 352 -2.27 36.20 -20.88
CA LEU A 352 -0.97 35.54 -21.05
C LEU A 352 -0.07 35.74 -19.83
N ILE A 353 -0.08 36.93 -19.22
CA ILE A 353 0.65 37.24 -17.98
C ILE A 353 0.03 36.50 -16.78
N GLU A 354 -1.31 36.40 -16.70
CA GLU A 354 -2.01 35.60 -15.69
C GLU A 354 -1.64 34.11 -15.80
N VAL A 355 -1.66 33.54 -17.01
CA VAL A 355 -1.27 32.16 -17.29
C VAL A 355 0.21 31.89 -16.98
N SER A 356 1.12 32.83 -17.32
CA SER A 356 2.54 32.75 -16.94
C SER A 356 2.70 32.64 -15.43
N LYS A 357 2.03 33.52 -14.67
CA LYS A 357 2.10 33.53 -13.20
C LYS A 357 1.51 32.27 -12.56
N THR A 358 0.43 31.72 -13.10
CA THR A 358 -0.07 30.41 -12.64
C THR A 358 0.93 29.29 -12.97
N GLY A 359 1.56 29.34 -14.15
CA GLY A 359 2.64 28.42 -14.52
C GLY A 359 3.82 28.48 -13.55
N GLU A 360 4.37 29.67 -13.29
CA GLU A 360 5.41 29.95 -12.30
C GLU A 360 5.03 29.39 -10.92
N MET A 361 3.82 29.66 -10.43
CA MET A 361 3.33 29.13 -9.14
C MET A 361 3.21 27.59 -9.12
N THR A 362 2.81 26.95 -10.23
CA THR A 362 2.78 25.48 -10.31
C THR A 362 4.18 24.87 -10.36
N ILE A 363 5.13 25.50 -11.05
CA ILE A 363 6.54 25.07 -11.10
C ILE A 363 7.18 25.18 -9.71
N ASP A 364 6.88 26.24 -8.97
CA ASP A 364 7.31 26.42 -7.57
C ASP A 364 6.73 25.36 -6.65
N ALA A 365 5.45 25.02 -6.80
CA ALA A 365 4.78 23.98 -6.01
C ALA A 365 5.36 22.58 -6.31
N LEU A 366 5.54 22.23 -7.58
CA LEU A 366 6.14 20.97 -8.03
C LEU A 366 7.61 20.86 -7.59
N SER A 367 8.36 21.95 -7.61
CA SER A 367 9.75 21.97 -7.11
C SER A 367 9.82 21.66 -5.62
N ARG A 368 8.94 22.27 -4.80
CA ARG A 368 8.88 21.96 -3.36
C ARG A 368 8.41 20.52 -3.08
N GLN A 369 7.52 19.97 -3.92
CA GLN A 369 7.12 18.56 -3.83
C GLN A 369 8.27 17.61 -4.19
N ARG A 370 9.04 17.90 -5.26
CA ARG A 370 10.28 17.18 -5.59
C ARG A 370 11.24 17.20 -4.40
N ASP A 371 11.52 18.37 -3.84
CA ASP A 371 12.53 18.52 -2.78
C ASP A 371 12.13 17.77 -1.50
N ALA A 372 10.83 17.77 -1.15
CA ALA A 372 10.30 16.97 -0.05
C ALA A 372 10.38 15.45 -0.31
N LEU A 373 10.11 15.01 -1.56
CA LEU A 373 10.23 13.60 -1.94
C LEU A 373 11.71 13.14 -1.99
N GLU A 374 12.63 13.97 -2.49
CA GLU A 374 14.07 13.70 -2.46
C GLU A 374 14.59 13.59 -1.03
N LEU A 375 14.10 14.42 -0.11
CA LEU A 375 14.43 14.32 1.31
C LEU A 375 13.89 13.03 1.92
N ARG A 376 12.61 12.67 1.68
CA ARG A 376 12.07 11.40 2.20
C ARG A 376 12.74 10.16 1.58
N VAL A 377 13.22 10.23 0.34
CA VAL A 377 14.02 9.17 -0.30
C VAL A 377 15.43 9.05 0.32
N LYS A 378 16.01 10.13 0.85
CA LYS A 378 17.26 10.06 1.62
C LYS A 378 17.02 9.41 2.99
N GLU A 379 16.01 9.88 3.73
CA GLU A 379 15.60 9.28 5.01
C GLU A 379 15.33 7.77 4.87
N LEU A 380 14.54 7.34 3.88
CA LEU A 380 14.24 5.93 3.63
C LEU A 380 15.48 5.08 3.25
N ARG A 381 16.53 5.69 2.70
CA ARG A 381 17.81 5.01 2.45
C ARG A 381 18.65 4.88 3.71
N GLU A 382 18.65 5.89 4.57
CA GLU A 382 19.32 5.86 5.87
C GLU A 382 18.63 4.87 6.83
N GLU A 383 17.29 4.83 6.82
CA GLU A 383 16.46 3.80 7.48
C GLU A 383 16.78 2.38 6.96
N ALA A 384 16.95 2.21 5.63
CA ALA A 384 17.30 0.92 5.04
C ALA A 384 18.74 0.48 5.37
N GLU A 385 19.72 1.37 5.23
CA GLU A 385 21.13 1.10 5.55
C GLU A 385 21.33 0.76 7.04
N THR A 386 20.61 1.42 7.95
CA THR A 386 20.67 1.10 9.38
C THR A 386 20.04 -0.25 9.69
N ALA A 387 18.87 -0.56 9.09
CA ALA A 387 18.24 -1.87 9.22
C ALA A 387 19.11 -3.02 8.65
N GLU A 388 19.84 -2.77 7.55
CA GLU A 388 20.80 -3.74 6.97
C GLU A 388 22.02 -3.95 7.88
N LYS A 389 22.60 -2.87 8.44
CA LYS A 389 23.71 -2.95 9.39
C LYS A 389 23.32 -3.72 10.66
N GLU A 390 22.11 -3.49 11.20
CA GLU A 390 21.59 -4.30 12.30
C GLU A 390 21.33 -5.76 11.90
N ALA A 391 20.88 -6.03 10.66
CA ALA A 391 20.67 -7.39 10.18
C ALA A 391 21.99 -8.17 10.10
N ALA A 392 23.04 -7.56 9.55
CA ALA A 392 24.38 -8.13 9.50
C ALA A 392 24.95 -8.40 10.91
N LEU A 393 24.77 -7.47 11.85
CA LEU A 393 25.15 -7.69 13.25
C LEU A 393 24.38 -8.85 13.88
N ARG A 394 23.06 -8.93 13.67
CA ARG A 394 22.22 -10.03 14.18
C ARG A 394 22.57 -11.38 13.56
N GLU A 395 22.99 -11.42 12.29
CA GLU A 395 23.49 -12.64 11.64
C GLU A 395 24.87 -13.05 12.19
N GLN A 396 25.79 -12.10 12.38
CA GLN A 396 27.10 -12.34 13.00
C GLN A 396 26.96 -12.89 14.43
N ASP A 397 26.04 -12.34 15.23
CA ASP A 397 25.71 -12.81 16.57
C ASP A 397 25.16 -14.24 16.57
N GLN A 398 24.26 -14.56 15.63
CA GLN A 398 23.73 -15.91 15.47
C GLN A 398 24.81 -16.90 15.02
N LYS A 399 25.70 -16.48 14.11
CA LYS A 399 26.83 -17.30 13.64
C LYS A 399 27.80 -17.61 14.79
N ALA A 400 28.19 -16.61 15.57
CA ALA A 400 29.06 -16.81 16.74
C ALA A 400 28.41 -17.72 17.81
N ARG A 401 27.10 -17.61 18.02
CA ARG A 401 26.35 -18.52 18.90
C ARG A 401 26.32 -19.96 18.35
N ASN A 402 26.15 -20.13 17.05
CA ASN A 402 26.18 -21.44 16.40
C ASN A 402 27.58 -22.08 16.46
N GLU A 403 28.64 -21.31 16.24
CA GLU A 403 30.04 -21.76 16.38
C GLU A 403 30.34 -22.18 17.84
N MET A 404 29.90 -21.40 18.84
CA MET A 404 29.98 -21.79 20.26
C MET A 404 29.21 -23.08 20.56
N LEU A 405 28.01 -23.27 20.00
CA LEU A 405 27.21 -24.48 20.21
C LEU A 405 27.87 -25.69 19.55
N GLN A 406 28.42 -25.56 18.34
CA GLN A 406 29.19 -26.62 17.68
C GLN A 406 30.43 -27.02 18.49
N ALA A 407 31.16 -26.04 19.05
CA ALA A 407 32.30 -26.32 19.93
C ALA A 407 31.88 -27.12 21.18
N LYS A 408 30.77 -26.75 21.84
CA LYS A 408 30.22 -27.48 23.00
C LYS A 408 29.76 -28.90 22.64
N VAL A 409 29.15 -29.10 21.46
CA VAL A 409 28.76 -30.43 20.98
C VAL A 409 30.00 -31.29 20.70
N ALA A 410 31.04 -30.73 20.08
CA ALA A 410 32.30 -31.44 19.83
C ALA A 410 33.02 -31.84 21.14
N GLU A 411 33.00 -30.97 22.15
CA GLU A 411 33.51 -31.27 23.49
C GLU A 411 32.69 -32.36 24.18
N GLN A 412 31.36 -32.29 24.11
CA GLN A 412 30.46 -33.31 24.66
C GLN A 412 30.66 -34.67 23.96
N GLU A 413 30.84 -34.71 22.65
CA GLU A 413 31.19 -35.93 21.91
C GLU A 413 32.54 -36.51 22.36
N LYS A 414 33.55 -35.66 22.56
CA LYS A 414 34.87 -36.09 23.04
C LYS A 414 34.75 -36.69 24.45
N GLY A 415 34.00 -36.03 25.34
CA GLY A 415 33.69 -36.55 26.67
C GLY A 415 32.94 -37.88 26.62
N ARG A 416 31.95 -38.03 25.73
CA ARG A 416 31.22 -39.29 25.53
C ARG A 416 32.12 -40.41 25.02
N LYS A 417 33.03 -40.13 24.09
CA LYS A 417 34.01 -41.11 23.56
C LYS A 417 34.97 -41.59 24.65
N VAL A 418 35.46 -40.70 25.51
CA VAL A 418 36.28 -41.08 26.68
C VAL A 418 35.48 -41.92 27.68
N ALA A 419 34.29 -41.48 28.08
CA ALA A 419 33.43 -42.26 28.98
C ALA A 419 33.09 -43.65 28.42
N GLN A 420 32.88 -43.76 27.10
CA GLN A 420 32.60 -45.03 26.43
C GLN A 420 33.83 -45.96 26.39
N SER A 421 35.06 -45.43 26.25
CA SER A 421 36.31 -46.21 26.42
C SER A 421 36.40 -46.78 27.83
N ASN A 422 36.25 -45.93 28.85
CA ASN A 422 36.31 -46.32 30.25
C ASN A 422 35.28 -47.40 30.59
N VAL A 423 34.06 -47.34 30.03
CA VAL A 423 33.05 -48.40 30.18
C VAL A 423 33.53 -49.71 29.55
N THR A 424 34.07 -49.70 28.33
CA THR A 424 34.58 -50.93 27.70
C THR A 424 35.79 -51.54 28.43
N GLU A 425 36.65 -50.71 29.04
CA GLU A 425 37.76 -51.16 29.87
C GLU A 425 37.28 -51.78 31.19
N LEU A 426 36.28 -51.18 31.84
CA LEU A 426 35.64 -51.73 33.04
C LEU A 426 34.89 -53.03 32.75
N GLU A 427 34.16 -53.12 31.63
CA GLU A 427 33.52 -54.37 31.19
C GLU A 427 34.54 -55.50 30.93
N ALA A 428 35.69 -55.17 30.33
CA ALA A 428 36.77 -56.13 30.13
C ALA A 428 37.35 -56.62 31.48
N ARG A 429 37.57 -55.71 32.42
CA ARG A 429 38.06 -56.04 33.77
C ARG A 429 37.05 -56.85 34.58
N ILE A 430 35.75 -56.59 34.43
CA ILE A 430 34.68 -57.40 35.05
C ILE A 430 34.73 -58.83 34.50
N LYS A 431 34.79 -59.02 33.18
CA LYS A 431 34.90 -60.35 32.54
C LYS A 431 36.14 -61.12 33.00
N GLU A 432 37.28 -60.44 33.17
CA GLU A 432 38.50 -61.03 33.71
C GLU A 432 38.31 -61.51 35.17
N LEU A 433 37.68 -60.70 36.02
CA LEU A 433 37.37 -61.06 37.40
C LEU A 433 36.35 -62.21 37.48
N GLU A 434 35.36 -62.26 36.59
CA GLU A 434 34.41 -63.37 36.47
C GLU A 434 35.10 -64.69 36.04
N GLU A 435 36.11 -64.61 35.16
CA GLU A 435 36.92 -65.76 34.74
C GLU A 435 37.82 -66.25 35.89
N GLN A 436 38.49 -65.34 36.60
CA GLN A 436 39.25 -65.66 37.82
C GLN A 436 38.37 -66.32 38.88
N LEU A 437 37.15 -65.80 39.09
CA LEU A 437 36.19 -66.32 40.06
C LEU A 437 35.58 -67.67 39.63
N ARG A 438 35.41 -67.93 38.32
CA ARG A 438 35.12 -69.28 37.79
C ARG A 438 36.29 -70.24 38.03
N SER A 439 37.52 -69.85 37.72
CA SER A 439 38.74 -70.63 38.00
C SER A 439 38.91 -70.97 39.49
N ILE A 440 38.55 -70.06 40.41
CA ILE A 440 38.53 -70.35 41.86
C ILE A 440 37.43 -71.37 42.18
N ARG A 441 36.18 -71.15 41.73
CA ARG A 441 35.06 -72.07 41.97
C ARG A 441 35.34 -73.48 41.46
N GLU A 442 35.94 -73.63 40.28
CA GLU A 442 36.36 -74.92 39.75
C GLU A 442 37.42 -75.59 40.62
N ARG A 443 38.45 -74.85 41.07
CA ARG A 443 39.48 -75.40 41.96
C ARG A 443 38.90 -75.83 43.30
N SER A 444 37.99 -75.05 43.89
CA SER A 444 37.26 -75.43 45.10
C SER A 444 36.40 -76.68 44.89
N MET A 445 35.72 -76.81 43.74
CA MET A 445 34.93 -78.01 43.41
C MET A 445 35.81 -79.24 43.26
N ARG A 446 36.95 -79.13 42.55
CA ARG A 446 37.93 -80.22 42.42
C ARG A 446 38.52 -80.63 43.77
N LEU A 447 38.72 -79.68 44.70
CA LEU A 447 39.15 -79.98 46.08
C LEU A 447 38.06 -80.74 46.85
N VAL A 448 36.80 -80.30 46.81
CA VAL A 448 35.67 -81.01 47.44
C VAL A 448 35.46 -82.41 46.85
N ASP A 449 35.66 -82.60 45.55
CA ASP A 449 35.57 -83.93 44.92
C ASP A 449 36.78 -84.83 45.25
N LEU A 450 37.96 -84.26 45.52
CA LEU A 450 39.11 -84.99 46.07
C LEU A 450 38.86 -85.37 47.54
N GLU A 451 38.31 -84.48 48.36
CA GLU A 451 37.91 -84.78 49.75
C GLU A 451 36.83 -85.86 49.78
N ARG A 452 35.80 -85.78 48.93
CA ARG A 452 34.77 -86.82 48.80
C ARG A 452 35.34 -88.19 48.41
N LYS A 453 36.29 -88.24 47.48
CA LYS A 453 37.00 -89.49 47.14
C LYS A 453 37.82 -90.01 48.32
N ARG A 454 38.55 -89.12 49.00
CA ARG A 454 39.33 -89.45 50.20
C ARG A 454 38.45 -89.94 51.35
N VAL A 455 37.21 -89.46 51.49
CA VAL A 455 36.21 -89.92 52.47
C VAL A 455 35.50 -91.22 52.05
N LEU A 456 35.48 -91.54 50.75
CA LEU A 456 35.04 -92.86 50.27
C LEU A 456 36.13 -93.93 50.46
N GLU A 457 37.41 -93.55 50.39
CA GLU A 457 38.55 -94.41 50.75
C GLU A 457 38.72 -94.53 52.27
N TYR A 458 38.51 -93.43 53.01
CA TYR A 458 38.52 -93.37 54.47
C TYR A 458 37.14 -93.73 55.03
N ILE A 459 36.80 -95.02 54.97
CA ILE A 459 35.67 -95.58 55.73
C ILE A 459 35.89 -95.23 57.21
N PRO A 460 34.99 -94.47 57.86
CA PRO A 460 35.09 -94.25 59.30
C PRO A 460 34.87 -95.59 59.99
N SER A 461 35.91 -96.13 60.63
CA SER A 461 35.77 -97.30 61.49
C SER A 461 34.75 -96.98 62.58
N LYS A 462 33.79 -97.88 62.81
CA LYS A 462 32.90 -97.75 63.95
C LYS A 462 33.77 -97.80 65.21
N GLU A 463 33.55 -96.90 66.17
CA GLU A 463 34.33 -96.77 67.42
C GLU A 463 34.18 -97.96 68.40
N THR A 464 33.78 -99.12 67.90
CA THR A 464 33.44 -100.36 68.62
C THR A 464 34.00 -101.63 67.97
N GLU A 465 34.59 -101.54 66.77
CA GLU A 465 35.22 -102.65 66.05
C GLU A 465 36.71 -102.28 65.81
N PRO A 466 37.69 -102.95 66.48
CA PRO A 466 39.11 -102.66 66.27
C PRO A 466 39.52 -102.88 64.81
N SER A 467 40.22 -101.91 64.22
CA SER A 467 40.70 -102.01 62.84
C SER A 467 41.74 -103.12 62.68
N ASP A 468 41.90 -103.67 61.47
CA ASP A 468 42.88 -104.74 61.21
C ASP A 468 44.28 -104.34 61.70
N ASN A 469 44.70 -103.10 61.43
CA ASN A 469 45.97 -102.53 61.89
C ASN A 469 46.07 -102.45 63.42
N GLU A 470 44.98 -102.11 64.14
CA GLU A 470 44.96 -102.20 65.61
C GLU A 470 45.04 -103.64 66.10
N THR A 471 44.47 -104.62 65.38
CA THR A 471 44.65 -106.04 65.74
C THR A 471 46.07 -106.53 65.45
N GLU A 472 46.74 -106.03 64.41
CA GLU A 472 48.14 -106.33 64.13
C GLU A 472 49.05 -105.69 65.16
N ILE A 473 48.90 -104.38 65.44
CA ILE A 473 49.58 -103.69 66.54
C ILE A 473 49.33 -104.42 67.87
N TRP A 474 48.13 -104.93 68.15
CA TRP A 474 47.86 -105.68 69.37
C TRP A 474 48.55 -107.07 69.40
N LYS A 475 48.61 -107.78 68.26
CA LYS A 475 49.39 -109.03 68.13
C LYS A 475 50.88 -108.75 68.34
N GLU A 476 51.42 -107.74 67.68
CA GLU A 476 52.80 -107.26 67.87
C GLU A 476 53.05 -106.83 69.32
N LEU A 477 52.08 -106.19 69.98
CA LEU A 477 52.19 -105.78 71.38
C LEU A 477 52.16 -106.98 72.34
N GLN A 478 51.42 -108.07 72.07
CA GLN A 478 51.56 -109.31 72.84
C GLN A 478 52.90 -110.02 72.54
N VAL A 479 53.36 -110.06 71.29
CA VAL A 479 54.66 -110.66 70.92
C VAL A 479 55.81 -109.90 71.57
N THR A 480 55.82 -108.57 71.49
CA THR A 480 56.82 -107.71 72.14
C THR A 480 56.70 -107.73 73.66
N ARG A 481 55.51 -107.91 74.24
CA ARG A 481 55.34 -108.15 75.69
C ARG A 481 55.93 -109.48 76.14
N VAL A 482 55.78 -110.55 75.35
CA VAL A 482 56.44 -111.84 75.63
C VAL A 482 57.96 -111.74 75.44
N ALA A 483 58.43 -111.00 74.42
CA ALA A 483 59.84 -110.71 74.24
C ALA A 483 60.41 -109.83 75.38
N LEU A 484 59.64 -108.85 75.87
CA LEU A 484 60.00 -107.99 76.99
C LEU A 484 60.08 -108.79 78.29
N SER A 485 59.13 -109.69 78.56
CA SER A 485 59.21 -110.58 79.73
C SER A 485 60.49 -111.43 79.72
N ARG A 486 60.90 -111.94 78.56
CA ARG A 486 62.18 -112.65 78.39
C ARG A 486 63.36 -111.71 78.59
N ALA A 487 63.33 -110.52 77.98
CA ALA A 487 64.36 -109.50 78.16
C ALA A 487 64.45 -108.99 79.61
N GLU A 488 63.38 -109.07 80.42
CA GLU A 488 63.37 -108.79 81.85
C GLU A 488 63.95 -109.93 82.69
N ASP A 489 63.76 -111.18 82.27
CA ASP A 489 64.47 -112.35 82.82
C ASP A 489 65.97 -112.26 82.50
N ASP A 490 66.32 -111.99 81.24
CA ASP A 490 67.69 -111.76 80.77
C ASP A 490 68.32 -110.53 81.45
N LEU A 491 67.57 -109.45 81.72
CA LEU A 491 68.04 -108.30 82.48
C LEU A 491 68.23 -108.60 83.98
N ARG A 492 67.48 -109.55 84.55
CA ARG A 492 67.73 -110.02 85.92
C ARG A 492 69.00 -110.86 85.99
N GLN A 493 69.24 -111.73 85.00
CA GLN A 493 70.51 -112.44 84.84
C GLN A 493 71.69 -111.48 84.63
N ALA A 494 71.59 -110.58 83.64
CA ALA A 494 72.61 -109.59 83.32
C ALA A 494 72.85 -108.56 84.44
N ARG A 495 71.94 -108.40 85.40
CA ARG A 495 72.18 -107.61 86.63
C ARG A 495 73.09 -108.34 87.61
N ALA A 496 72.91 -109.65 87.81
CA ALA A 496 73.86 -110.46 88.60
C ALA A 496 75.25 -110.48 87.94
N ASP A 497 75.29 -110.67 86.62
CA ASP A 497 76.54 -110.62 85.84
C ASP A 497 77.18 -109.21 85.90
N LYS A 498 76.37 -108.13 85.88
CA LYS A 498 76.82 -106.76 86.07
C LYS A 498 77.35 -106.49 87.48
N GLU A 499 76.80 -107.08 88.53
CA GLU A 499 77.37 -106.93 89.89
C GLU A 499 78.73 -107.65 89.99
N SER A 500 78.90 -108.80 89.34
CA SER A 500 80.21 -109.42 89.14
C SER A 500 81.17 -108.50 88.35
N PHE A 501 80.68 -107.87 87.26
CA PHE A 501 81.49 -107.01 86.39
C PHE A 501 81.77 -105.60 86.97
N LEU A 502 80.94 -105.09 87.88
CA LEU A 502 81.22 -103.86 88.63
C LEU A 502 82.32 -104.07 89.66
N ASN A 503 82.36 -105.25 90.30
CA ASN A 503 83.44 -105.64 91.19
C ASN A 503 84.80 -105.82 90.45
N SER A 504 84.80 -106.05 89.14
CA SER A 504 86.03 -106.00 88.32
C SER A 504 86.32 -104.60 87.74
N LEU A 505 85.31 -103.84 87.28
CA LEU A 505 85.50 -102.47 86.78
C LEU A 505 85.97 -101.48 87.84
N SER A 506 85.50 -101.61 89.09
CA SER A 506 86.00 -100.84 90.25
C SER A 506 87.49 -101.10 90.55
N LYS A 507 88.13 -102.01 89.82
CA LYS A 507 89.53 -102.41 89.95
C LYS A 507 90.39 -102.04 88.72
N ILE A 508 89.79 -101.40 87.72
CA ILE A 508 90.44 -101.10 86.42
C ILE A 508 90.24 -99.64 85.99
N ALA A 509 89.07 -99.03 86.24
CA ALA A 509 88.77 -97.65 85.80
C ALA A 509 89.38 -96.57 86.73
N GLN A 510 90.68 -96.67 87.02
CA GLN A 510 91.45 -95.72 87.84
C GLN A 510 92.26 -94.71 87.01
N GLU A 511 92.04 -94.68 85.69
CA GLU A 511 92.82 -93.88 84.71
C GLU A 511 91.89 -93.04 83.81
N GLU A 512 92.33 -91.84 83.44
CA GLU A 512 91.54 -90.82 82.74
C GLU A 512 91.80 -90.78 81.22
N GLY A 513 90.87 -90.24 80.42
CA GLY A 513 91.27 -89.62 79.15
C GLY A 513 90.20 -89.29 78.10
N ALA A 514 90.49 -88.24 77.33
CA ALA A 514 89.99 -87.92 75.98
C ALA A 514 88.45 -87.87 75.74
N ASN A 515 87.86 -86.67 75.83
CA ASN A 515 86.67 -86.26 75.07
C ASN A 515 86.42 -84.74 75.19
N LYS A 516 87.28 -83.93 74.52
CA LYS A 516 87.22 -82.45 74.56
C LYS A 516 86.85 -81.80 73.23
N ASP A 517 87.30 -82.36 72.11
CA ASP A 517 87.29 -81.64 70.83
C ASP A 517 85.92 -81.65 70.12
N ASP A 518 85.17 -82.75 70.21
CA ASP A 518 83.80 -82.85 69.67
C ASP A 518 82.85 -81.76 70.22
N LYS A 519 83.03 -81.37 71.50
CA LYS A 519 82.22 -80.32 72.12
C LYS A 519 82.44 -78.97 71.43
N LEU A 520 83.67 -78.64 71.07
CA LEU A 520 84.00 -77.40 70.37
C LEU A 520 83.36 -77.34 68.99
N ALA A 521 83.34 -78.46 68.25
CA ALA A 521 82.64 -78.55 66.96
C ALA A 521 81.12 -78.32 67.11
N THR A 522 80.48 -78.92 68.12
CA THR A 522 79.04 -78.71 68.36
C THR A 522 78.69 -77.27 68.78
N GLU A 523 79.54 -76.61 69.56
CA GLU A 523 79.33 -75.19 69.91
C GLU A 523 79.47 -74.25 68.71
N LEU A 524 80.40 -74.52 67.79
CA LEU A 524 80.57 -73.71 66.58
C LEU A 524 79.36 -73.83 65.65
N LEU A 525 78.88 -75.05 65.39
CA LEU A 525 77.65 -75.29 64.62
C LEU A 525 76.42 -74.63 65.26
N SER A 526 76.31 -74.67 66.59
CA SER A 526 75.25 -73.99 67.34
C SER A 526 75.29 -72.47 67.16
N ARG A 527 76.49 -71.86 67.16
CA ARG A 527 76.66 -70.42 66.90
C ARG A 527 76.37 -70.05 65.45
N GLU A 528 76.77 -70.87 64.48
CA GLU A 528 76.49 -70.66 63.06
C GLU A 528 74.98 -70.73 62.75
N GLN A 529 74.27 -71.73 63.30
CA GLN A 529 72.81 -71.79 63.23
C GLN A 529 72.14 -70.57 63.87
N LYS A 530 72.69 -70.03 64.96
CA LYS A 530 72.20 -68.81 65.62
C LYS A 530 72.45 -67.55 64.76
N ILE A 531 73.55 -67.48 64.03
CA ILE A 531 73.82 -66.40 63.05
C ILE A 531 72.82 -66.47 61.89
N LEU A 532 72.58 -67.66 61.32
CA LEU A 532 71.58 -67.90 60.28
C LEU A 532 70.13 -67.65 60.73
N ALA A 533 69.84 -67.69 62.04
CA ALA A 533 68.57 -67.26 62.60
C ALA A 533 68.49 -65.73 62.71
N LEU A 534 69.54 -65.07 63.18
CA LEU A 534 69.61 -63.61 63.28
C LEU A 534 69.59 -62.92 61.92
N GLN A 535 70.21 -63.49 60.89
CA GLN A 535 70.16 -62.96 59.51
C GLN A 535 68.72 -62.93 58.97
N ARG A 536 67.96 -64.02 59.13
CA ARG A 536 66.53 -64.06 58.75
C ARG A 536 65.68 -63.06 59.55
N VAL A 537 65.99 -62.85 60.82
CA VAL A 537 65.33 -61.81 61.63
C VAL A 537 65.63 -60.41 61.08
N ILE A 538 66.88 -60.12 60.71
CA ILE A 538 67.27 -58.85 60.06
C ILE A 538 66.55 -58.68 58.71
N GLU A 539 66.49 -59.71 57.86
CA GLU A 539 65.74 -59.69 56.60
C GLU A 539 64.26 -59.37 56.82
N THR A 540 63.60 -59.99 57.81
CA THR A 540 62.21 -59.66 58.15
C THR A 540 62.06 -58.24 58.72
N HIS A 541 63.05 -57.70 59.43
CA HIS A 541 62.99 -56.31 59.90
C HIS A 541 63.13 -55.30 58.74
N LEU A 542 64.01 -55.57 57.76
CA LEU A 542 64.17 -54.71 56.58
C LEU A 542 62.92 -54.68 55.69
N GLU A 543 62.25 -55.80 55.49
CA GLU A 543 60.98 -55.81 54.73
C GLU A 543 59.84 -55.13 55.52
N ASN A 544 59.81 -55.29 56.86
CA ASN A 544 58.86 -54.55 57.71
C ASN A 544 59.14 -53.03 57.73
N GLU A 545 60.40 -52.61 57.70
CA GLU A 545 60.82 -51.20 57.60
C GLU A 545 60.34 -50.59 56.27
N LYS A 546 60.56 -51.29 55.17
CA LYS A 546 60.08 -50.94 53.82
C LYS A 546 58.54 -50.87 53.71
N ILE A 547 57.81 -51.76 54.41
CA ILE A 547 56.33 -51.68 54.51
C ILE A 547 55.93 -50.45 55.35
N MET A 548 56.66 -50.15 56.42
CA MET A 548 56.43 -48.97 57.26
C MET A 548 56.67 -47.66 56.49
N GLU A 549 57.76 -47.56 55.70
CA GLU A 549 58.02 -46.44 54.78
C GLU A 549 56.86 -46.23 53.80
N GLN A 550 56.39 -47.30 53.14
CA GLN A 550 55.24 -47.23 52.23
C GLN A 550 54.01 -46.67 52.93
N SER A 551 53.64 -47.22 54.10
CA SER A 551 52.50 -46.73 54.89
C SER A 551 52.66 -45.27 55.32
N MET A 552 53.88 -44.82 55.62
CA MET A 552 54.18 -43.43 55.96
C MET A 552 53.87 -42.50 54.78
N THR A 553 54.32 -42.86 53.57
CA THR A 553 54.00 -42.08 52.37
C THR A 553 52.50 -42.09 52.03
N GLU A 554 51.78 -43.18 52.31
CA GLU A 554 50.32 -43.21 52.15
C GLU A 554 49.62 -42.24 53.12
N TYR A 555 50.02 -42.23 54.40
CA TYR A 555 49.49 -41.27 55.38
C TYR A 555 49.84 -39.82 55.04
N GLU A 556 51.05 -39.53 54.57
CA GLU A 556 51.42 -38.17 54.12
C GLU A 556 50.55 -37.70 52.94
N ASN A 557 50.29 -38.58 51.96
CA ASN A 557 49.41 -38.30 50.83
C ASN A 557 47.95 -38.06 51.27
N GLN A 558 47.42 -38.87 52.19
CA GLN A 558 46.09 -38.64 52.80
C GLN A 558 46.02 -37.28 53.53
N LEU A 559 47.07 -36.93 54.27
CA LEU A 559 47.14 -35.69 55.03
C LEU A 559 47.27 -34.46 54.10
N ALA A 560 47.97 -34.60 52.97
CA ALA A 560 48.00 -33.60 51.89
C ALA A 560 46.62 -33.43 51.23
N ALA A 561 45.90 -34.52 50.96
CA ALA A 561 44.54 -34.48 50.41
C ALA A 561 43.55 -33.77 51.37
N MET A 562 43.56 -34.13 52.66
CA MET A 562 42.73 -33.46 53.68
C MET A 562 43.06 -31.97 53.81
N ARG A 563 44.33 -31.57 53.73
CA ARG A 563 44.74 -30.14 53.72
C ARG A 563 44.18 -29.40 52.50
N LEU A 564 44.14 -30.03 51.33
CA LEU A 564 43.51 -29.48 50.12
C LEU A 564 41.99 -29.35 50.26
N GLU A 565 41.33 -30.32 50.89
CA GLU A 565 39.89 -30.30 51.13
C GLU A 565 39.47 -29.24 52.16
N ILE A 566 40.20 -29.12 53.28
CA ILE A 566 40.02 -28.02 54.25
C ILE A 566 40.21 -26.65 53.57
N LYS A 567 41.12 -26.53 52.60
CA LYS A 567 41.31 -25.30 51.82
C LYS A 567 40.14 -25.03 50.85
N LYS A 568 39.50 -26.05 50.29
CA LYS A 568 38.25 -25.91 49.51
C LYS A 568 37.08 -25.48 50.41
N LEU A 569 36.95 -26.07 51.60
CA LEU A 569 35.89 -25.76 52.56
C LEU A 569 36.02 -24.34 53.12
N ARG A 570 37.23 -23.88 53.47
CA ARG A 570 37.47 -22.46 53.84
C ARG A 570 37.15 -21.46 52.73
N ASN A 571 37.16 -21.88 51.47
CA ASN A 571 36.73 -21.03 50.36
C ASN A 571 35.19 -21.00 50.19
N TYR A 572 34.42 -21.88 50.86
CA TYR A 572 32.96 -21.84 50.88
C TYR A 572 32.40 -20.78 51.84
N ASP A 573 33.13 -20.42 52.90
CA ASP A 573 32.75 -19.37 53.86
C ASP A 573 32.71 -17.95 53.25
N CYS A 574 33.07 -17.77 51.97
CA CYS A 574 33.06 -16.47 51.30
C CYS A 574 31.67 -15.80 51.19
N TYR A 575 30.59 -16.53 51.47
CA TYR A 575 29.23 -16.00 51.61
C TYR A 575 28.92 -15.41 52.99
N SER A 576 29.80 -15.54 53.99
CA SER A 576 29.61 -14.96 55.34
C SER A 576 30.00 -13.48 55.45
N LYS A 577 29.92 -12.72 54.35
CA LYS A 577 30.10 -11.25 54.41
C LYS A 577 28.80 -10.62 54.87
N ASP A 578 28.86 -9.82 55.92
CA ASP A 578 27.73 -9.02 56.41
C ASP A 578 27.29 -7.99 55.34
N ILE A 579 26.35 -8.37 54.49
CA ILE A 579 25.61 -7.43 53.64
C ILE A 579 24.79 -6.56 54.59
N THR A 580 24.97 -5.23 54.55
CA THR A 580 24.21 -4.38 55.48
C THR A 580 22.73 -4.41 55.10
N TYR A 581 21.85 -4.22 56.09
CA TYR A 581 20.41 -4.18 55.83
C TYR A 581 20.02 -3.14 54.77
N GLN A 582 20.79 -2.05 54.67
CA GLN A 582 20.58 -1.01 53.66
C GLN A 582 20.96 -1.48 52.25
N ASP A 583 22.10 -2.15 52.09
CA ASP A 583 22.52 -2.74 50.80
C ASP A 583 21.50 -3.80 50.33
N LEU A 584 21.09 -4.68 51.26
CA LEU A 584 20.07 -5.70 51.01
C LEU A 584 18.72 -5.08 50.63
N GLN A 585 18.34 -3.95 51.24
CA GLN A 585 17.12 -3.22 50.91
C GLN A 585 17.20 -2.59 49.51
N THR A 586 18.36 -2.08 49.07
CA THR A 586 18.56 -1.60 47.70
C THR A 586 18.55 -2.74 46.69
N GLU A 587 19.20 -3.87 46.97
CA GLU A 587 19.17 -5.05 46.09
C GLU A 587 17.75 -5.60 45.91
N LEU A 588 16.95 -5.62 47.00
CA LEU A 588 15.53 -6.02 46.95
C LEU A 588 14.69 -5.03 46.12
N LEU A 589 14.98 -3.73 46.18
CA LEU A 589 14.31 -2.71 45.35
C LEU A 589 14.67 -2.86 43.87
N ASP A 590 15.96 -3.02 43.54
CA ASP A 590 16.42 -3.22 42.16
C ASP A 590 15.87 -4.52 41.57
N MET A 591 15.81 -5.59 42.35
CA MET A 591 15.15 -6.84 41.96
C MET A 591 13.64 -6.67 41.75
N GLN A 592 12.94 -5.84 42.54
CA GLN A 592 11.54 -5.50 42.27
C GLN A 592 11.37 -4.70 40.98
N ILE A 593 12.26 -3.75 40.70
CA ILE A 593 12.24 -2.97 39.45
C ILE A 593 12.47 -3.88 38.24
N GLN A 594 13.47 -4.78 38.31
CA GLN A 594 13.73 -5.79 37.27
C GLN A 594 12.56 -6.77 37.07
N VAL A 595 11.90 -7.21 38.14
CA VAL A 595 10.69 -8.05 38.04
C VAL A 595 9.55 -7.29 37.35
N GLU A 596 9.39 -5.99 37.60
CA GLU A 596 8.38 -5.18 36.93
C GLU A 596 8.74 -4.81 35.47
N THR A 597 10.01 -4.65 35.09
CA THR A 597 10.37 -4.52 33.66
C THR A 597 10.13 -5.84 32.93
N LEU A 598 10.61 -6.97 33.47
CA LEU A 598 10.40 -8.30 32.90
C LEU A 598 8.91 -8.68 32.79
N LYS A 599 8.05 -8.25 33.72
CA LYS A 599 6.58 -8.40 33.59
C LYS A 599 6.01 -7.64 32.39
N ARG A 600 6.45 -6.40 32.15
CA ARG A 600 6.00 -5.57 31.01
C ARG A 600 6.54 -6.12 29.68
N GLU A 601 7.81 -6.52 29.65
CA GLU A 601 8.41 -7.17 28.49
C GLU A 601 7.70 -8.49 28.16
N ARG A 602 7.41 -9.32 29.17
CA ARG A 602 6.61 -10.54 29.00
C ARG A 602 5.22 -10.25 28.43
N SER A 603 4.51 -9.21 28.89
CA SER A 603 3.18 -8.89 28.36
C SER A 603 3.24 -8.39 26.91
N ALA A 604 4.26 -7.59 26.56
CA ALA A 604 4.52 -7.18 25.18
C ALA A 604 4.88 -8.37 24.27
N LEU A 605 5.73 -9.29 24.74
CA LEU A 605 6.10 -10.51 24.00
C LEU A 605 4.91 -11.45 23.80
N VAL A 606 4.02 -11.61 24.79
CA VAL A 606 2.78 -12.39 24.65
C VAL A 606 1.84 -11.76 23.62
N SER A 607 1.68 -10.44 23.63
CA SER A 607 0.89 -9.71 22.62
C SER A 607 1.48 -9.85 21.21
N ALA A 608 2.80 -9.70 21.07
CA ALA A 608 3.51 -9.88 19.81
C ALA A 608 3.43 -11.33 19.29
N ALA A 609 3.49 -12.33 20.18
CA ALA A 609 3.32 -13.74 19.83
C ALA A 609 1.91 -14.05 19.35
N ALA A 610 0.87 -13.54 20.03
CA ALA A 610 -0.53 -13.69 19.61
C ALA A 610 -0.79 -13.03 18.24
N SER A 611 -0.27 -11.82 18.03
CA SER A 611 -0.32 -11.13 16.73
C SER A 611 0.39 -11.92 15.63
N ARG A 612 1.58 -12.48 15.90
CA ARG A 612 2.32 -13.33 14.96
C ARG A 612 1.59 -14.64 14.64
N ALA A 613 0.95 -15.27 15.63
CA ALA A 613 0.15 -16.48 15.40
C ALA A 613 -1.04 -16.21 14.47
N LEU A 614 -1.79 -15.12 14.69
CA LEU A 614 -2.89 -14.69 13.81
C LEU A 614 -2.41 -14.31 12.39
N MET A 615 -1.18 -13.83 12.26
CA MET A 615 -0.55 -13.56 10.95
C MET A 615 -0.18 -14.87 10.24
N LEU A 616 0.44 -15.83 10.94
CA LEU A 616 0.79 -17.15 10.38
C LEU A 616 -0.47 -17.91 9.94
N GLU A 617 -1.53 -17.93 10.75
CA GLU A 617 -2.80 -18.57 10.40
C GLU A 617 -3.42 -17.98 9.11
N ARG A 618 -3.29 -16.67 8.89
CA ARG A 618 -3.72 -16.02 7.63
C ARG A 618 -2.86 -16.46 6.44
N HIS A 619 -1.55 -16.65 6.63
CA HIS A 619 -0.68 -17.15 5.57
C HIS A 619 -0.91 -18.64 5.26
N GLU A 620 -1.20 -19.47 6.26
CA GLU A 620 -1.58 -20.87 6.07
C GLU A 620 -2.89 -20.98 5.28
N ARG A 621 -3.94 -20.25 5.68
CA ARG A 621 -5.21 -20.16 4.94
C ARG A 621 -5.01 -19.68 3.49
N ALA A 622 -4.10 -18.73 3.26
CA ALA A 622 -3.77 -18.26 1.92
C ALA A 622 -3.00 -19.31 1.10
N ALA A 623 -2.02 -20.00 1.71
CA ALA A 623 -1.28 -21.09 1.08
C ALA A 623 -2.20 -22.26 0.68
N ASP A 624 -3.19 -22.58 1.52
CA ASP A 624 -4.23 -23.56 1.23
C ASP A 624 -5.07 -23.18 0.01
N LEU A 625 -5.45 -21.90 -0.11
CA LEU A 625 -6.18 -21.38 -1.27
C LEU A 625 -5.31 -21.45 -2.53
N PHE A 626 -4.03 -21.07 -2.47
CA PHE A 626 -3.09 -21.26 -3.58
C PHE A 626 -2.88 -22.74 -3.94
N ALA A 627 -2.83 -23.65 -2.97
CA ALA A 627 -2.69 -25.08 -3.20
C ALA A 627 -3.96 -25.72 -3.80
N LYS A 628 -5.15 -25.19 -3.48
CA LYS A 628 -6.44 -25.55 -4.10
C LYS A 628 -6.52 -25.01 -5.53
N MET A 629 -6.21 -23.73 -5.74
CA MET A 629 -6.18 -23.08 -7.06
C MET A 629 -5.15 -23.72 -8.01
N THR A 630 -3.98 -24.13 -7.49
CA THR A 630 -2.95 -24.82 -8.27
C THR A 630 -3.35 -26.27 -8.59
N ARG A 631 -4.13 -26.94 -7.72
CA ARG A 631 -4.78 -28.22 -8.06
C ARG A 631 -5.78 -28.01 -9.20
N ALA A 632 -6.79 -27.16 -9.00
CA ALA A 632 -7.80 -26.87 -10.02
C ALA A 632 -7.21 -26.45 -11.38
N ARG A 633 -6.07 -25.73 -11.40
CA ARG A 633 -5.36 -25.40 -12.64
C ARG A 633 -4.71 -26.62 -13.32
N ARG A 634 -4.15 -27.57 -12.56
CA ARG A 634 -3.66 -28.86 -13.12
C ARG A 634 -4.82 -29.73 -13.58
N ASP A 635 -5.93 -29.73 -12.86
CA ASP A 635 -7.11 -30.55 -13.17
C ASP A 635 -7.74 -30.05 -14.49
N LEU A 636 -7.91 -28.73 -14.63
CA LEU A 636 -8.32 -28.09 -15.89
C LEU A 636 -7.30 -28.32 -17.02
N GLN A 637 -6.00 -28.30 -16.73
CA GLN A 637 -4.96 -28.61 -17.72
C GLN A 637 -5.06 -30.06 -18.20
N ALA A 638 -5.27 -31.04 -17.31
CA ALA A 638 -5.42 -32.45 -17.67
C ALA A 638 -6.67 -32.71 -18.53
N ILE A 639 -7.76 -31.97 -18.28
CA ILE A 639 -8.98 -31.97 -19.12
C ILE A 639 -8.68 -31.39 -20.51
N LEU A 640 -7.96 -30.27 -20.59
CA LEU A 640 -7.56 -29.64 -21.86
C LEU A 640 -6.52 -30.47 -22.64
N GLU A 641 -5.69 -31.25 -21.96
CA GLU A 641 -4.76 -32.23 -22.53
C GLU A 641 -5.45 -33.53 -23.00
N GLY A 642 -6.77 -33.64 -22.86
CA GLY A 642 -7.57 -34.69 -23.50
C GLY A 642 -7.49 -36.07 -22.82
N ARG A 643 -7.11 -36.15 -21.54
CA ARG A 643 -7.27 -37.39 -20.77
C ARG A 643 -8.76 -37.62 -20.46
N PRO A 644 -9.33 -38.81 -20.76
CA PRO A 644 -10.65 -39.17 -20.27
C PRO A 644 -10.62 -39.41 -18.75
N ASP A 645 -11.82 -39.35 -18.17
CA ASP A 645 -12.18 -39.65 -16.78
C ASP A 645 -11.68 -38.65 -15.72
N PRO A 646 -12.50 -37.61 -15.40
CA PRO A 646 -12.38 -36.95 -14.10
C PRO A 646 -12.76 -37.96 -12.99
N PRO A 647 -12.07 -37.96 -11.83
CA PRO A 647 -12.62 -38.62 -10.64
C PRO A 647 -13.97 -37.99 -10.31
N GLU A 648 -14.92 -38.80 -9.79
CA GLU A 648 -16.28 -38.33 -9.48
C GLU A 648 -16.21 -37.03 -8.67
N SER A 649 -16.72 -35.94 -9.25
CA SER A 649 -16.69 -34.63 -8.60
C SER A 649 -17.72 -34.65 -7.49
N ASP A 650 -17.25 -34.99 -6.28
CA ASP A 650 -18.05 -35.25 -5.09
C ASP A 650 -19.11 -34.16 -4.93
N ALA A 651 -20.37 -34.55 -5.13
CA ALA A 651 -21.50 -33.64 -5.24
C ALA A 651 -21.80 -32.90 -3.92
N SER A 652 -21.13 -33.25 -2.82
CA SER A 652 -21.09 -32.48 -1.57
C SER A 652 -20.27 -31.19 -1.67
N ILE A 653 -19.23 -31.15 -2.51
CA ILE A 653 -18.30 -30.01 -2.62
C ILE A 653 -18.98 -28.79 -3.22
N PHE A 654 -19.80 -28.96 -4.27
CA PHE A 654 -20.52 -27.83 -4.89
C PHE A 654 -21.41 -27.06 -3.89
N PRO A 655 -22.35 -27.68 -3.14
CA PRO A 655 -23.15 -26.95 -2.16
C PRO A 655 -22.35 -26.44 -0.95
N GLU A 656 -21.16 -26.97 -0.65
CA GLU A 656 -20.25 -26.37 0.34
C GLU A 656 -19.50 -25.15 -0.19
N VAL A 657 -18.99 -25.21 -1.41
CA VAL A 657 -18.39 -24.05 -2.11
C VAL A 657 -19.45 -22.96 -2.31
N SER A 658 -20.69 -23.30 -2.67
CA SER A 658 -21.79 -22.33 -2.76
C SER A 658 -22.17 -21.73 -1.41
N ARG A 659 -22.24 -22.51 -0.33
CA ARG A 659 -22.45 -22.01 1.04
C ARG A 659 -21.31 -21.09 1.49
N SER A 660 -20.06 -21.49 1.25
CA SER A 660 -18.86 -20.70 1.56
C SER A 660 -18.84 -19.38 0.78
N LEU A 661 -19.10 -19.44 -0.53
CA LEU A 661 -19.19 -18.26 -1.39
C LEU A 661 -20.31 -17.31 -0.93
N THR A 662 -21.49 -17.84 -0.59
CA THR A 662 -22.62 -17.05 -0.07
C THR A 662 -22.28 -16.41 1.28
N SER A 663 -21.59 -17.13 2.18
CA SER A 663 -21.11 -16.59 3.46
C SER A 663 -20.00 -15.55 3.30
N MET A 664 -19.15 -15.67 2.28
CA MET A 664 -18.17 -14.64 1.92
C MET A 664 -18.86 -13.42 1.31
N SER A 665 -19.89 -13.61 0.47
CA SER A 665 -20.69 -12.53 -0.09
C SER A 665 -21.52 -11.79 0.97
N SER A 666 -22.08 -12.48 1.97
CA SER A 666 -22.77 -11.82 3.09
C SER A 666 -21.78 -11.03 3.95
N TYR A 667 -20.66 -11.63 4.35
CA TYR A 667 -19.62 -10.92 5.10
C TYR A 667 -19.04 -9.71 4.33
N ALA A 668 -18.91 -9.81 3.00
CA ALA A 668 -18.56 -8.68 2.15
C ALA A 668 -19.66 -7.61 2.12
N ALA A 669 -20.95 -7.98 2.04
CA ALA A 669 -22.05 -7.03 2.07
C ALA A 669 -22.20 -6.31 3.44
N ASP A 670 -21.95 -7.03 4.53
CA ASP A 670 -21.95 -6.50 5.89
C ASP A 670 -20.79 -5.52 6.10
N THR A 671 -19.57 -5.89 5.70
CA THR A 671 -18.40 -5.00 5.78
C THR A 671 -18.51 -3.79 4.86
N TRP A 672 -19.07 -3.92 3.65
CA TRP A 672 -19.41 -2.78 2.79
C TRP A 672 -20.48 -1.86 3.39
N SER A 673 -21.43 -2.42 4.15
CA SER A 673 -22.49 -1.62 4.79
C SER A 673 -21.98 -0.91 6.05
N ALA A 674 -21.11 -1.55 6.83
CA ALA A 674 -20.36 -0.90 7.90
C ALA A 674 -19.46 0.23 7.36
N LEU A 675 -18.73 0.00 6.26
CA LEU A 675 -17.88 1.02 5.64
C LEU A 675 -18.69 2.24 5.14
N ARG A 676 -19.90 2.03 4.60
CA ARG A 676 -20.82 3.13 4.25
C ARG A 676 -21.31 3.89 5.49
N ALA A 677 -21.60 3.20 6.59
CA ALA A 677 -22.02 3.84 7.84
C ALA A 677 -20.89 4.70 8.46
N GLU A 678 -19.64 4.22 8.42
CA GLU A 678 -18.48 4.99 8.85
C GLU A 678 -18.17 6.16 7.91
N ARG A 679 -18.22 5.98 6.57
CA ARG A 679 -18.09 7.09 5.60
C ARG A 679 -19.14 8.18 5.85
N ALA A 680 -20.39 7.80 6.11
CA ALA A 680 -21.44 8.74 6.48
C ALA A 680 -21.13 9.49 7.79
N ARG A 681 -20.60 8.79 8.82
CA ARG A 681 -20.19 9.41 10.09
C ARG A 681 -19.03 10.39 9.92
N VAL A 682 -18.04 10.05 9.09
CA VAL A 682 -16.91 10.93 8.76
C VAL A 682 -17.41 12.22 8.11
N ILE A 683 -18.27 12.14 7.09
CA ILE A 683 -18.84 13.32 6.41
C ILE A 683 -19.62 14.21 7.41
N HIS A 684 -20.36 13.62 8.36
CA HIS A 684 -21.04 14.39 9.41
C HIS A 684 -20.03 15.10 10.33
N LEU A 685 -18.95 14.44 10.73
CA LEU A 685 -17.89 15.04 11.57
C LEU A 685 -17.14 16.15 10.82
N GLU A 686 -16.80 15.96 9.55
CA GLU A 686 -16.18 16.98 8.70
C GLU A 686 -17.08 18.21 8.57
N SER A 687 -18.39 18.02 8.37
CA SER A 687 -19.36 19.12 8.32
C SER A 687 -19.47 19.87 9.66
N ALA A 688 -19.36 19.17 10.79
CA ALA A 688 -19.38 19.76 12.13
C ALA A 688 -18.09 20.52 12.45
N VAL A 689 -16.92 20.01 12.05
CA VAL A 689 -15.63 20.70 12.17
C VAL A 689 -15.61 21.97 11.31
N LEU A 690 -16.14 21.92 10.09
CA LEU A 690 -16.28 23.10 9.23
C LEU A 690 -17.25 24.14 9.81
N ALA A 691 -18.36 23.70 10.42
CA ALA A 691 -19.27 24.61 11.13
C ALA A 691 -18.58 25.28 12.34
N GLN A 692 -17.78 24.54 13.10
CA GLN A 692 -17.01 25.06 14.23
C GLN A 692 -15.91 26.04 13.80
N SER A 693 -15.15 25.75 12.73
CA SER A 693 -14.12 26.68 12.24
C SER A 693 -14.72 27.98 11.73
N LEU A 694 -15.84 27.92 11.00
CA LEU A 694 -16.59 29.10 10.57
C LEU A 694 -17.21 29.89 11.75
N GLN A 695 -17.54 29.23 12.86
CA GLN A 695 -17.97 29.91 14.09
C GLN A 695 -16.78 30.60 14.78
N LEU A 696 -15.65 29.91 14.96
CA LEU A 696 -14.43 30.49 15.54
C LEU A 696 -13.91 31.68 14.73
N GLU A 697 -14.03 31.65 13.40
CA GLU A 697 -13.76 32.82 12.55
C GLU A 697 -14.68 34.02 12.88
N ARG A 698 -15.98 33.78 13.07
CA ARG A 698 -16.95 34.84 13.42
C ARG A 698 -16.64 35.42 14.80
N GLU A 699 -16.37 34.56 15.78
CA GLU A 699 -15.98 34.96 17.14
C GLU A 699 -14.66 35.73 17.14
N GLY A 700 -13.67 35.31 16.35
CA GLY A 700 -12.42 36.04 16.13
C GLY A 700 -12.65 37.43 15.53
N ARG A 701 -13.48 37.54 14.47
CA ARG A 701 -13.86 38.83 13.87
C ARG A 701 -14.56 39.76 14.87
N VAL A 702 -15.49 39.22 15.68
CA VAL A 702 -16.18 39.96 16.76
C VAL A 702 -15.19 40.42 17.83
N ARG A 703 -14.29 39.53 18.28
CA ARG A 703 -13.23 39.85 19.24
C ARG A 703 -12.34 40.99 18.74
N THR A 704 -11.86 40.95 17.49
CA THR A 704 -11.07 42.03 16.90
C THR A 704 -11.87 43.34 16.79
N GLN A 705 -13.18 43.30 16.54
CA GLN A 705 -14.03 44.51 16.59
C GLN A 705 -14.17 45.08 18.01
N LEU A 706 -14.31 44.22 19.02
CA LEU A 706 -14.36 44.63 20.43
C LEU A 706 -13.02 45.18 20.92
N GLU A 707 -11.90 44.57 20.53
CA GLU A 707 -10.54 45.06 20.81
C GLU A 707 -10.29 46.43 20.16
N ARG A 708 -10.75 46.63 18.91
CA ARG A 708 -10.73 47.96 18.25
C ARG A 708 -11.59 49.00 18.98
N ARG A 709 -12.83 48.64 19.37
CA ARG A 709 -13.71 49.53 20.14
C ARG A 709 -13.10 49.88 21.50
N ARG A 710 -12.54 48.91 22.21
CA ARG A 710 -11.81 49.11 23.46
C ARG A 710 -10.64 50.09 23.26
N ALA A 711 -9.80 49.89 22.24
CA ALA A 711 -8.67 50.78 21.96
C ALA A 711 -9.10 52.21 21.58
N VAL A 712 -10.27 52.40 20.96
CA VAL A 712 -10.87 53.73 20.73
C VAL A 712 -11.32 54.34 22.06
N LEU A 713 -12.08 53.60 22.87
CA LEU A 713 -12.54 54.05 24.18
C LEU A 713 -11.39 54.37 25.14
N GLU A 714 -10.29 53.61 25.12
CA GLU A 714 -9.09 53.90 25.91
C GLU A 714 -8.42 55.21 25.47
N ARG A 715 -8.34 55.49 24.16
CA ARG A 715 -7.88 56.78 23.62
C ARG A 715 -8.85 57.93 23.92
N GLU A 716 -10.12 57.65 24.12
CA GLU A 716 -11.15 58.64 24.50
C GLU A 716 -11.10 58.94 25.99
N ILE A 717 -10.93 57.92 26.84
CA ILE A 717 -10.68 58.07 28.28
C ILE A 717 -9.37 58.82 28.53
N LEU A 718 -8.31 58.54 27.78
CA LEU A 718 -7.06 59.30 27.87
C LEU A 718 -7.25 60.76 27.45
N ARG A 719 -7.89 61.04 26.31
CA ARG A 719 -8.21 62.42 25.89
C ARG A 719 -9.12 63.14 26.89
N ALA A 720 -10.13 62.46 27.43
CA ALA A 720 -11.02 62.99 28.45
C ALA A 720 -10.26 63.35 29.73
N ARG A 721 -9.37 62.47 30.20
CA ARG A 721 -8.48 62.72 31.35
C ARG A 721 -7.56 63.92 31.12
N HIS A 722 -7.05 64.11 29.90
CA HIS A 722 -6.26 65.30 29.56
C HIS A 722 -7.12 66.58 29.54
N SER A 723 -8.37 66.55 29.05
CA SER A 723 -9.27 67.72 29.10
C SER A 723 -9.81 68.05 30.50
N THR A 724 -10.00 67.06 31.37
CA THR A 724 -10.25 67.32 32.81
C THR A 724 -8.98 67.79 33.51
N GLY A 725 -7.79 67.42 33.02
CA GLY A 725 -6.50 67.92 33.50
C GLY A 725 -6.26 69.39 33.21
N SER A 726 -6.88 69.96 32.16
CA SER A 726 -6.85 71.40 31.87
C SER A 726 -7.97 72.20 32.54
N SER A 727 -8.65 71.64 33.54
CA SER A 727 -9.72 72.31 34.29
C SER A 727 -9.62 72.07 35.80
N GLN A 728 -8.51 72.50 36.41
CA GLN A 728 -8.54 72.88 37.83
C GLN A 728 -9.34 74.18 37.98
N PRO A 729 -10.48 74.20 38.70
CA PRO A 729 -11.07 75.45 39.17
C PRO A 729 -10.21 76.01 40.30
N HIS A 730 -9.77 77.27 40.18
CA HIS A 730 -9.07 77.93 41.28
C HIS A 730 -10.04 78.27 42.42
N SER A 731 -9.78 77.62 43.57
CA SER A 731 -9.88 78.18 44.93
C SER A 731 -11.24 78.25 45.67
N VAL A 732 -11.10 78.24 47.00
CA VAL A 732 -12.05 78.61 48.07
C VAL A 732 -13.31 77.75 48.25
N PHE A 733 -13.32 76.92 49.30
CA PHE A 733 -14.07 77.30 50.52
C PHE A 733 -13.49 76.67 51.80
N ASN A 734 -13.77 77.30 52.95
CA ASN A 734 -13.24 76.93 54.27
C ASN A 734 -13.87 75.64 54.83
N SER A 735 -13.09 74.91 55.62
CA SER A 735 -13.61 74.05 56.70
C SER A 735 -13.15 74.58 58.06
N LYS A 736 -14.12 75.02 58.87
CA LYS A 736 -14.00 75.24 60.32
C LYS A 736 -15.12 74.43 60.97
N SER A 737 -14.82 73.79 62.10
CA SER A 737 -15.59 72.69 62.71
C SER A 737 -15.39 71.37 61.98
#